data_AF-A0A974WEB3-F1
#
_entry.id   AF-A0A974WEB3-F1
#
_cell.length_a   1.000
_cell.length_b   1.000
_cell.length_c   1.000
_cell.angle_alpha   90.00
_cell.angle_beta   90.00
_cell.angle_gamma   90.00
#
_symmetry.space_group_name_H-M   'P 1'
#
loop_
_entity.id
_entity.type
_entity.pdbx_description
1 polymer ?
#
loop_
_entity_poly.entity_id
_entity_poly.type
_entity_poly.pdbx_seq_one_letter_code
_entity_poly.pdbx_strand_id
1 'polypeptide(L)'
;MKNVLNITTICLIALLINIDVTAQKNTSQENNYKTRNSISYSYSTKYDNGYVILTDGTELQGQISIYGASFDKIWGVKIITTSGRKLILFDNSVKEFGLRDGVINETPYDFTWVQKDTKLIDVRKGYAPYGYVNLKDGSQMEGRIELREVKSKLVSIELRDNDKNKSKIDVENITSYGAKLFKDEKFVGPWKLVNWKPRASDLSNDKSYSFKGYMILNNGSRKEGLLTVYKKENIMKDVEVNEEKIDYADIKEYGFAFKIDDYYAYISEDNDPNNVYSNPIETLFAPGIIKLSDDSTLKGLVAKANTSESSDILFAKDKSSNVIFYESNQVDEIEQEVSQEVLMAKSNKNYEDQYLNGYKRLGDKEWKIEKENQLVTVYAPHFGYVVDFKTNELLIGELEVKAYNNAGVTLIITDNNGNTSKMNRHKGYGLLDKNNKLSYEEFLKVNNVEATKKEEVVTKNETNNAKTENEPEPIQFDSSNGVDGYIVLDNGEKIEGKLSLLNYNKFFYNVVQMKTAAGEVYNYENDQSIKLIVVNDGEENKFVECDGAYVPVFESYGKFVHFRNPYPTTLSFAGALADQFMDQANEEASEFLNNEMDKAAIKNAIDKQKKGDWDEKDQRNLNDFLSKEKIKFGNSTLFENMYVKEHLVMNIETGSRGMYLPDGLTIGNTYEMKGFMRGCIEFHDLESDEQKAHMKLKDPMKTLKFLEESFSN
;
A
#
# COMPACT_ATOMS: atom_id res chain seq x y z
N MET A 1 40.84 -1.51 90.28
CA MET A 1 40.86 -2.84 90.93
C MET A 1 39.71 -3.68 90.41
N LYS A 2 39.90 -5.00 90.28
CA LYS A 2 38.94 -6.12 90.06
C LYS A 2 37.61 -5.87 89.30
N ASN A 3 37.37 -6.72 88.31
CA ASN A 3 36.11 -6.93 87.60
C ASN A 3 34.96 -7.37 88.55
N VAL A 4 33.72 -7.01 88.18
CA VAL A 4 32.55 -7.91 88.28
C VAL A 4 31.76 -7.78 86.96
N LEU A 5 31.07 -8.85 86.57
CA LEU A 5 30.40 -9.05 85.28
C LEU A 5 28.92 -9.40 85.54
N ASN A 6 27.95 -8.76 84.83
CA ASN A 6 26.86 -9.45 84.12
C ASN A 6 25.69 -8.57 83.60
N ILE A 7 25.20 -8.97 82.41
CA ILE A 7 23.79 -8.98 81.94
C ILE A 7 22.97 -7.68 82.02
N THR A 8 22.79 -7.05 80.85
CA THR A 8 21.45 -6.97 80.21
C THR A 8 21.57 -6.69 78.72
N THR A 9 21.56 -7.74 77.90
CA THR A 9 21.49 -7.59 76.44
C THR A 9 20.03 -7.34 76.05
N ILE A 10 19.68 -6.07 75.79
CA ILE A 10 18.40 -5.74 75.17
C ILE A 10 18.50 -6.09 73.70
N CYS A 11 17.90 -7.21 73.31
CA CYS A 11 17.71 -7.58 71.90
C CYS A 11 16.73 -6.59 71.25
N LEU A 12 17.25 -5.49 70.73
CA LEU A 12 16.51 -4.62 69.81
C LEU A 12 16.35 -5.37 68.47
N ILE A 13 15.43 -6.34 68.45
CA ILE A 13 14.95 -6.96 67.22
C ILE A 13 14.13 -5.90 66.49
N ALA A 14 14.85 -5.11 65.69
CA ALA A 14 14.25 -4.35 64.61
C ALA A 14 13.66 -5.39 63.64
N LEU A 15 12.37 -5.70 63.84
CA LEU A 15 11.56 -6.44 62.89
C LEU A 15 11.40 -5.56 61.64
N LEU A 16 12.44 -5.58 60.81
CA LEU A 16 12.37 -5.25 59.40
C LEU A 16 11.50 -6.32 58.74
N ILE A 17 10.19 -6.21 59.00
CA ILE A 17 9.19 -6.69 58.08
C ILE A 17 9.46 -5.91 56.80
N ASN A 18 10.07 -6.57 55.83
CA ASN A 18 9.98 -6.11 54.45
C ASN A 18 8.49 -6.10 54.14
N ILE A 19 7.90 -4.91 54.20
CA ILE A 19 6.64 -4.65 53.53
C ILE A 19 7.02 -4.62 52.06
N ASP A 20 7.11 -5.82 51.47
CA ASP A 20 7.17 -5.97 50.03
C ASP A 20 5.96 -5.22 49.49
N VAL A 21 6.21 -4.08 48.85
CA VAL A 21 5.17 -3.28 48.20
C VAL A 21 4.74 -4.10 46.99
N THR A 22 3.81 -5.02 47.22
CA THR A 22 3.32 -5.94 46.20
C THR A 22 2.71 -5.12 45.08
N ALA A 23 3.48 -4.95 44.00
CA ALA A 23 3.09 -4.13 42.87
C ALA A 23 1.73 -4.59 42.35
N GLN A 24 0.82 -3.62 42.13
CA GLN A 24 -0.56 -3.88 41.73
C GLN A 24 -0.57 -4.69 40.43
N LYS A 25 -0.94 -5.97 40.51
CA LYS A 25 -0.84 -6.88 39.37
C LYS A 25 -2.06 -6.76 38.47
N ASN A 26 -1.86 -6.30 37.23
CA ASN A 26 -2.84 -6.47 36.17
C ASN A 26 -2.68 -7.88 35.57
N THR A 27 -3.76 -8.64 35.45
CA THR A 27 -3.74 -9.97 34.79
C THR A 27 -4.24 -9.94 33.35
N SER A 28 -4.65 -8.77 32.85
CA SER A 28 -5.08 -8.57 31.46
C SER A 28 -4.15 -7.61 30.73
N GLN A 29 -3.82 -7.95 29.47
CA GLN A 29 -3.00 -7.14 28.57
C GLN A 29 -3.71 -5.83 28.17
N GLU A 30 -2.97 -4.83 27.68
CA GLU A 30 -3.48 -3.49 27.36
C GLU A 30 -4.58 -3.50 26.28
N ASN A 31 -4.34 -4.21 25.19
CA ASN A 31 -5.27 -4.46 24.08
C ASN A 31 -6.66 -4.97 24.52
N ASN A 32 -6.75 -5.72 25.62
CA ASN A 32 -8.02 -6.24 26.12
C ASN A 32 -8.90 -5.11 26.71
N TYR A 33 -8.31 -3.97 27.09
CA TYR A 33 -9.03 -2.83 27.63
C TYR A 33 -9.41 -1.81 26.55
N LYS A 34 -10.72 -1.57 26.40
CA LYS A 34 -11.25 -0.53 25.51
C LYS A 34 -11.00 0.85 26.09
N THR A 35 -10.04 1.59 25.54
CA THR A 35 -9.71 2.97 25.96
C THR A 35 -10.87 3.94 25.73
N ARG A 36 -10.79 5.12 26.37
CA ARG A 36 -11.66 6.28 26.14
C ARG A 36 -10.91 7.58 26.43
N ASN A 37 -11.25 8.63 25.72
CA ASN A 37 -10.77 9.98 26.06
C ASN A 37 -11.34 10.40 27.41
N SER A 38 -10.50 11.01 28.26
CA SER A 38 -10.91 11.55 29.55
C SER A 38 -10.28 12.91 29.79
N ILE A 39 -11.08 13.86 30.30
CA ILE A 39 -10.60 15.22 30.64
C ILE A 39 -9.71 15.18 31.90
N SER A 40 -9.80 14.12 32.71
CA SER A 40 -9.16 14.04 34.03
C SER A 40 -7.98 13.06 34.13
N TYR A 41 -7.71 12.26 33.10
CA TYR A 41 -6.67 11.22 33.10
C TYR A 41 -6.12 11.04 31.68
N SER A 42 -4.80 10.98 31.52
CA SER A 42 -4.15 10.70 30.23
C SER A 42 -4.51 9.32 29.68
N TYR A 43 -4.75 8.35 30.58
CA TYR A 43 -5.23 7.02 30.25
C TYR A 43 -6.49 6.70 31.05
N SER A 44 -7.56 6.24 30.38
CA SER A 44 -8.71 5.61 31.02
C SER A 44 -9.44 4.67 30.07
N THR A 45 -10.13 3.67 30.62
CA THR A 45 -10.87 2.66 29.85
C THR A 45 -12.37 2.78 30.07
N LYS A 46 -13.16 2.25 29.15
CA LYS A 46 -14.59 1.95 29.33
C LYS A 46 -14.75 0.91 30.47
N TYR A 47 -15.97 0.75 30.97
CA TYR A 47 -16.30 -0.35 31.89
C TYR A 47 -16.48 -1.64 31.09
N ASP A 48 -15.79 -2.71 31.48
CA ASP A 48 -16.03 -4.07 30.96
C ASP A 48 -15.92 -5.13 32.06
N ASN A 49 -16.37 -6.35 31.81
CA ASN A 49 -16.52 -7.38 32.85
C ASN A 49 -15.17 -7.79 33.46
N GLY A 50 -15.07 -7.80 34.80
CA GLY A 50 -13.80 -8.03 35.48
C GLY A 50 -13.89 -8.18 37.00
N TYR A 51 -12.71 -8.34 37.60
CA TYR A 51 -12.53 -8.57 39.03
C TYR A 51 -11.45 -7.64 39.61
N VAL A 52 -11.53 -7.41 40.92
CA VAL A 52 -10.51 -6.73 41.70
C VAL A 52 -10.31 -7.49 43.02
N ILE A 53 -9.09 -7.94 43.29
CA ILE A 53 -8.67 -8.48 44.59
C ILE A 53 -8.06 -7.32 45.39
N LEU A 54 -8.65 -7.01 46.55
CA LEU A 54 -8.14 -5.99 47.47
C LEU A 54 -6.87 -6.48 48.20
N THR A 55 -6.16 -5.56 48.86
CA THR A 55 -4.96 -5.89 49.66
C THR A 55 -5.23 -6.81 50.86
N ASP A 56 -6.47 -6.85 51.36
CA ASP A 56 -6.92 -7.81 52.39
C ASP A 56 -7.29 -9.21 51.83
N GLY A 57 -7.26 -9.39 50.50
CA GLY A 57 -7.64 -10.62 49.82
C GLY A 57 -9.11 -10.72 49.40
N THR A 58 -9.95 -9.72 49.71
CA THR A 58 -11.35 -9.67 49.28
C THR A 58 -11.44 -9.55 47.75
N GLU A 59 -12.08 -10.52 47.09
CA GLU A 59 -12.35 -10.43 45.65
C GLU A 59 -13.72 -9.77 45.37
N LEU A 60 -13.71 -8.75 44.53
CA LEU A 60 -14.88 -8.01 44.08
C LEU A 60 -15.17 -8.31 42.60
N GLN A 61 -16.34 -8.90 42.33
CA GLN A 61 -16.83 -9.18 40.97
C GLN A 61 -17.63 -8.00 40.42
N GLY A 62 -17.48 -7.67 39.13
CA GLY A 62 -18.26 -6.59 38.52
C GLY A 62 -17.84 -6.19 37.10
N GLN A 63 -18.00 -4.90 36.80
CA GLN A 63 -17.44 -4.25 35.62
C GLN A 63 -16.36 -3.26 36.05
N ILE A 64 -15.15 -3.40 35.52
CA ILE A 64 -13.98 -2.58 35.87
C ILE A 64 -13.64 -1.55 34.78
N SER A 65 -13.11 -0.40 35.21
CA SER A 65 -12.60 0.69 34.37
C SER A 65 -11.34 1.24 35.03
N ILE A 66 -10.19 1.12 34.38
CA ILE A 66 -8.90 1.61 34.90
C ILE A 66 -8.65 3.06 34.47
N TYR A 67 -7.76 3.74 35.19
CA TYR A 67 -7.32 5.10 34.89
C TYR A 67 -5.91 5.36 35.41
N GLY A 68 -5.15 6.24 34.75
CA GLY A 68 -3.77 6.56 35.10
C GLY A 68 -3.10 7.50 34.11
N ALA A 69 -1.76 7.46 34.09
CA ALA A 69 -0.94 8.14 33.09
C ALA A 69 -0.75 7.28 31.82
N SER A 70 -0.58 5.97 31.97
CA SER A 70 -0.51 4.94 30.92
C SER A 70 -1.00 3.60 31.49
N PHE A 71 -1.04 2.54 30.68
CA PHE A 71 -1.35 1.19 31.14
C PHE A 71 -0.40 0.68 32.24
N ASP A 72 0.92 0.95 32.14
CA ASP A 72 1.89 0.58 33.19
C ASP A 72 1.85 1.52 34.42
N LYS A 73 1.12 2.63 34.33
CA LYS A 73 1.10 3.72 35.34
C LYS A 73 -0.34 4.07 35.72
N ILE A 74 -1.06 3.03 36.13
CA ILE A 74 -2.43 3.09 36.66
C ILE A 74 -2.43 3.75 38.05
N TRP A 75 -3.44 4.58 38.31
CA TRP A 75 -3.69 5.24 39.61
C TRP A 75 -4.90 4.65 40.35
N GLY A 76 -5.59 3.68 39.73
CA GLY A 76 -6.67 2.93 40.37
C GLY A 76 -7.63 2.24 39.40
N VAL A 77 -8.58 1.51 40.00
CA VAL A 77 -9.62 0.75 39.33
C VAL A 77 -10.99 1.23 39.82
N LYS A 78 -11.89 1.58 38.90
CA LYS A 78 -13.30 1.87 39.19
C LYS A 78 -14.07 0.59 38.93
N ILE A 79 -14.83 0.11 39.91
CA ILE A 79 -15.63 -1.12 39.76
C ILE A 79 -17.12 -0.86 40.05
N ILE A 80 -17.98 -1.31 39.14
CA ILE A 80 -19.42 -1.47 39.37
C ILE A 80 -19.63 -2.95 39.71
N THR A 81 -19.76 -3.27 41.01
CA THR A 81 -19.86 -4.67 41.44
C THR A 81 -21.14 -5.34 40.94
N THR A 82 -21.21 -6.67 40.96
CA THR A 82 -22.42 -7.45 40.62
C THR A 82 -23.65 -7.07 41.45
N SER A 83 -23.44 -6.53 42.67
CA SER A 83 -24.50 -5.96 43.52
C SER A 83 -24.99 -4.56 43.10
N GLY A 84 -24.44 -3.99 42.02
CA GLY A 84 -24.67 -2.62 41.58
C GLY A 84 -23.88 -1.54 42.35
N ARG A 85 -23.24 -1.89 43.49
CA ARG A 85 -22.41 -0.95 44.27
C ARG A 85 -21.22 -0.50 43.44
N LYS A 86 -21.08 0.82 43.27
CA LYS A 86 -19.97 1.49 42.57
C LYS A 86 -18.87 1.84 43.57
N LEU A 87 -17.62 1.59 43.20
CA LEU A 87 -16.42 1.87 43.99
C LEU A 87 -15.34 2.49 43.09
N ILE A 88 -14.49 3.32 43.71
CA ILE A 88 -13.23 3.79 43.15
C ILE A 88 -12.15 3.29 44.12
N LEU A 89 -11.24 2.47 43.61
CA LEU A 89 -10.19 1.81 44.38
C LEU A 89 -8.86 2.35 43.89
N PHE A 90 -8.08 2.96 44.76
CA PHE A 90 -6.74 3.43 44.43
C PHE A 90 -5.75 2.25 44.33
N ASP A 91 -4.64 2.47 43.65
CA ASP A 91 -3.52 1.53 43.52
C ASP A 91 -3.16 0.82 44.84
N ASN A 92 -2.97 1.58 45.92
CA ASN A 92 -2.64 1.08 47.27
C ASN A 92 -3.71 0.18 47.93
N SER A 93 -4.91 0.12 47.36
CA SER A 93 -6.04 -0.66 47.86
C SER A 93 -6.26 -1.95 47.05
N VAL A 94 -5.54 -2.12 45.94
CA VAL A 94 -5.70 -3.23 44.99
C VAL A 94 -4.43 -4.07 44.96
N LYS A 95 -4.60 -5.39 45.15
CA LYS A 95 -3.52 -6.37 45.04
C LYS A 95 -3.40 -6.90 43.61
N GLU A 96 -4.53 -7.28 43.03
CA GLU A 96 -4.63 -7.80 41.67
C GLU A 96 -5.94 -7.34 41.04
N PHE A 97 -5.98 -7.17 39.72
CA PHE A 97 -7.21 -6.92 38.97
C PHE A 97 -7.06 -7.43 37.54
N GLY A 98 -8.20 -7.65 36.88
CA GLY A 98 -8.22 -8.06 35.47
C GLY A 98 -9.64 -8.19 34.95
N LEU A 99 -9.75 -8.45 33.65
CA LEU A 99 -11.02 -8.81 33.01
C LEU A 99 -11.35 -10.28 33.29
N ARG A 100 -12.64 -10.59 33.42
CA ARG A 100 -13.19 -11.94 33.56
C ARG A 100 -14.11 -12.18 32.38
N ASP A 101 -13.95 -13.34 31.75
CA ASP A 101 -14.65 -13.72 30.51
C ASP A 101 -14.43 -12.75 29.33
N GLY A 102 -13.40 -11.90 29.42
CA GLY A 102 -12.87 -11.17 28.28
C GLY A 102 -12.09 -12.11 27.39
N VAL A 103 -12.75 -12.64 26.35
CA VAL A 103 -12.10 -13.47 25.33
C VAL A 103 -10.93 -12.69 24.72
N ILE A 104 -9.73 -13.24 24.83
CA ILE A 104 -8.49 -12.54 24.48
C ILE A 104 -8.35 -12.51 22.96
N ASN A 105 -8.14 -11.31 22.40
CA ASN A 105 -7.71 -11.16 21.02
C ASN A 105 -6.19 -11.04 21.00
N GLU A 106 -5.51 -12.15 20.70
CA GLU A 106 -4.04 -12.24 20.77
C GLU A 106 -3.35 -11.44 19.65
N THR A 107 -4.09 -11.08 18.58
CA THR A 107 -3.57 -10.37 17.40
C THR A 107 -4.51 -9.21 17.00
N PRO A 108 -4.69 -8.18 17.84
CA PRO A 108 -5.81 -7.23 17.71
C PRO A 108 -5.74 -6.34 16.46
N TYR A 109 -4.56 -6.18 15.87
CA TYR A 109 -4.30 -5.35 14.70
C TYR A 109 -4.45 -6.09 13.37
N ASP A 110 -4.39 -7.43 13.38
CA ASP A 110 -4.38 -8.28 12.19
C ASP A 110 -5.80 -8.64 11.68
N PHE A 111 -6.82 -7.97 12.21
CA PHE A 111 -8.22 -8.08 11.78
C PHE A 111 -8.64 -6.83 11.00
N THR A 112 -9.11 -7.01 9.76
CA THR A 112 -9.78 -5.95 9.00
C THR A 112 -11.15 -5.68 9.63
N TRP A 113 -11.41 -4.45 10.08
CA TRP A 113 -12.68 -4.08 10.70
C TRP A 113 -13.55 -3.23 9.77
N VAL A 114 -14.77 -3.70 9.52
CA VAL A 114 -15.80 -2.98 8.76
C VAL A 114 -16.93 -2.56 9.71
N GLN A 115 -17.05 -1.25 9.94
CA GLN A 115 -18.20 -0.66 10.63
C GLN A 115 -19.44 -0.81 9.72
N LYS A 116 -20.57 -1.28 10.27
CA LYS A 116 -21.86 -1.26 9.56
C LYS A 116 -22.78 -0.27 10.23
N ASP A 117 -22.96 0.88 9.58
CA ASP A 117 -23.65 2.02 10.16
C ASP A 117 -25.17 1.83 10.14
N THR A 118 -25.68 1.02 11.07
CA THR A 118 -27.11 0.88 11.31
C THR A 118 -27.55 1.95 12.32
N LYS A 119 -28.46 2.85 11.90
CA LYS A 119 -28.87 4.09 12.60
C LYS A 119 -29.43 3.94 14.04
N LEU A 120 -29.38 2.74 14.62
CA LEU A 120 -29.86 2.38 15.96
C LEU A 120 -28.87 1.52 16.77
N ILE A 121 -27.84 0.92 16.14
CA ILE A 121 -26.92 -0.03 16.81
C ILE A 121 -25.50 0.09 16.21
N ASP A 122 -24.53 0.37 17.08
CA ASP A 122 -23.10 0.16 16.81
C ASP A 122 -22.83 -1.33 16.53
N VAL A 123 -22.51 -1.67 15.29
CA VAL A 123 -22.18 -3.03 14.84
C VAL A 123 -20.95 -2.96 13.94
N ARG A 124 -19.91 -3.72 14.28
CA ARG A 124 -18.74 -3.91 13.42
C ARG A 124 -18.48 -5.40 13.16
N LYS A 125 -18.07 -5.71 11.94
CA LYS A 125 -17.51 -7.01 11.58
C LYS A 125 -15.99 -6.92 11.61
N GLY A 126 -15.34 -7.91 12.20
CA GLY A 126 -13.91 -8.15 12.02
C GLY A 126 -13.71 -9.31 11.06
N TYR A 127 -12.65 -9.28 10.27
CA TYR A 127 -12.30 -10.34 9.33
C TYR A 127 -10.80 -10.63 9.43
N ALA A 128 -10.45 -11.91 9.53
CA ALA A 128 -9.09 -12.37 9.26
C ALA A 128 -9.16 -13.48 8.19
N PRO A 129 -8.28 -13.42 7.17
CA PRO A 129 -8.26 -14.41 6.10
C PRO A 129 -7.95 -15.83 6.61
N TYR A 130 -7.18 -15.91 7.69
CA TYR A 130 -6.87 -17.15 8.41
C TYR A 130 -6.54 -16.81 9.87
N GLY A 131 -6.74 -17.77 10.77
CA GLY A 131 -6.62 -17.58 12.21
C GLY A 131 -6.97 -18.83 13.00
N TYR A 132 -6.95 -18.70 14.32
CA TYR A 132 -7.28 -19.74 15.30
C TYR A 132 -8.27 -19.24 16.36
N VAL A 133 -9.00 -20.17 16.95
CA VAL A 133 -9.90 -19.98 18.09
C VAL A 133 -9.62 -21.07 19.10
N ASN A 134 -9.24 -20.68 20.31
CA ASN A 134 -8.95 -21.58 21.43
C ASN A 134 -10.20 -21.69 22.32
N LEU A 135 -10.59 -22.92 22.64
CA LEU A 135 -11.80 -23.23 23.40
C LEU A 135 -11.50 -23.54 24.87
N LYS A 136 -12.50 -23.38 25.74
CA LYS A 136 -12.41 -23.62 27.19
C LYS A 136 -12.21 -25.10 27.57
N ASP A 137 -12.31 -26.03 26.63
CA ASP A 137 -11.92 -27.44 26.79
C ASP A 137 -10.45 -27.72 26.46
N GLY A 138 -9.70 -26.71 26.00
CA GLY A 138 -8.30 -26.81 25.60
C GLY A 138 -8.09 -27.19 24.13
N SER A 139 -9.15 -27.33 23.32
CA SER A 139 -9.03 -27.55 21.88
C SER A 139 -8.82 -26.24 21.10
N GLN A 140 -8.16 -26.35 19.95
CA GLN A 140 -7.89 -25.24 19.03
C GLN A 140 -8.52 -25.55 17.68
N MET A 141 -9.23 -24.58 17.11
CA MET A 141 -9.81 -24.64 15.75
C MET A 141 -9.11 -23.61 14.87
N GLU A 142 -8.70 -23.98 13.65
CA GLU A 142 -8.08 -23.05 12.70
C GLU A 142 -8.88 -22.91 11.40
N GLY A 143 -8.83 -21.73 10.78
CA GLY A 143 -9.57 -21.43 9.56
C GLY A 143 -9.76 -19.93 9.31
N ARG A 144 -10.60 -19.60 8.33
CA ARG A 144 -11.03 -18.20 8.07
C ARG A 144 -11.91 -17.72 9.22
N ILE A 145 -11.67 -16.50 9.74
CA ILE A 145 -12.41 -15.95 10.89
C ILE A 145 -13.25 -14.73 10.49
N GLU A 146 -14.55 -14.78 10.78
CA GLU A 146 -15.45 -13.62 10.81
C GLU A 146 -15.91 -13.33 12.24
N LEU A 147 -15.48 -12.20 12.79
CA LEU A 147 -15.92 -11.68 14.09
C LEU A 147 -17.18 -10.82 13.91
N ARG A 148 -18.10 -10.88 14.87
CA ARG A 148 -19.21 -9.92 14.98
C ARG A 148 -19.21 -9.25 16.34
N GLU A 149 -19.01 -7.93 16.36
CA GLU A 149 -19.25 -7.12 17.54
C GLU A 149 -20.57 -6.33 17.46
N VAL A 150 -21.16 -6.09 18.63
CA VAL A 150 -22.31 -5.21 18.84
C VAL A 150 -22.05 -4.36 20.09
N LYS A 151 -22.13 -3.03 19.98
CA LYS A 151 -21.85 -2.08 21.08
C LYS A 151 -20.49 -2.32 21.74
N SER A 152 -19.44 -2.48 20.93
CA SER A 152 -18.08 -2.86 21.34
C SER A 152 -17.96 -4.17 22.16
N LYS A 153 -18.90 -5.12 22.05
CA LYS A 153 -18.79 -6.47 22.61
C LYS A 153 -18.81 -7.53 21.51
N LEU A 154 -17.93 -8.53 21.60
CA LEU A 154 -17.96 -9.69 20.71
C LEU A 154 -19.21 -10.54 21.01
N VAL A 155 -19.97 -10.88 19.97
CA VAL A 155 -21.26 -11.61 20.07
C VAL A 155 -21.21 -12.97 19.38
N SER A 156 -20.29 -13.16 18.44
CA SER A 156 -20.00 -14.48 17.86
C SER A 156 -18.68 -14.46 17.11
N ILE A 157 -17.98 -15.59 17.13
CA ILE A 157 -16.99 -15.92 16.12
C ILE A 157 -17.61 -16.92 15.14
N GLU A 158 -17.49 -16.66 13.85
CA GLU A 158 -17.71 -17.65 12.80
C GLU A 158 -16.35 -18.06 12.25
N LEU A 159 -16.01 -19.34 12.39
CA LEU A 159 -14.80 -19.94 11.82
C LEU A 159 -15.19 -20.87 10.67
N ARG A 160 -14.46 -20.80 9.56
CA ARG A 160 -14.62 -21.72 8.43
C ARG A 160 -13.38 -22.60 8.27
N ASP A 161 -13.55 -23.87 8.59
CA ASP A 161 -12.57 -24.92 8.29
C ASP A 161 -12.66 -25.25 6.80
N ASN A 162 -11.56 -24.96 6.09
CA ASN A 162 -11.31 -25.29 4.68
C ASN A 162 -12.50 -25.02 3.73
N ASP A 163 -13.22 -23.92 3.98
CA ASP A 163 -14.45 -23.47 3.28
C ASP A 163 -15.62 -24.48 3.25
N LYS A 164 -15.46 -25.67 3.84
CA LYS A 164 -16.44 -26.76 3.81
C LYS A 164 -17.33 -26.73 5.06
N ASN A 165 -16.74 -26.45 6.23
CA ASN A 165 -17.44 -26.48 7.51
C ASN A 165 -17.51 -25.09 8.14
N LYS A 166 -18.71 -24.52 8.21
CA LYS A 166 -19.00 -23.24 8.86
C LYS A 166 -19.39 -23.45 10.32
N SER A 167 -18.43 -23.26 11.22
CA SER A 167 -18.61 -23.39 12.67
C SER A 167 -18.89 -22.03 13.29
N LYS A 168 -20.13 -21.79 13.73
CA LYS A 168 -20.45 -20.63 14.58
C LYS A 168 -20.14 -21.01 16.04
N ILE A 169 -19.09 -20.43 16.59
CA ILE A 169 -18.63 -20.66 17.95
C ILE A 169 -19.28 -19.61 18.87
N ASP A 170 -19.87 -20.06 19.98
CA ASP A 170 -20.39 -19.15 20.99
C ASP A 170 -19.24 -18.57 21.84
N VAL A 171 -19.28 -17.27 22.08
CA VAL A 171 -18.22 -16.50 22.76
C VAL A 171 -18.01 -17.01 24.19
N GLU A 172 -19.06 -17.53 24.83
CA GLU A 172 -18.96 -18.12 26.17
C GLU A 172 -18.04 -19.35 26.26
N ASN A 173 -17.79 -20.05 25.14
CA ASN A 173 -16.93 -21.23 25.06
C ASN A 173 -15.47 -20.93 24.69
N ILE A 174 -15.11 -19.68 24.41
CA ILE A 174 -13.80 -19.29 23.88
C ILE A 174 -12.90 -18.79 25.02
N THR A 175 -11.61 -19.13 24.99
CA THR A 175 -10.57 -18.53 25.85
C THR A 175 -9.89 -17.37 25.12
N SER A 176 -9.45 -17.61 23.89
CA SER A 176 -8.79 -16.63 23.04
C SER A 176 -8.97 -16.92 21.56
N TYR A 177 -8.62 -15.95 20.73
CA TYR A 177 -8.54 -16.09 19.27
C TYR A 177 -7.47 -15.16 18.71
N GLY A 178 -7.02 -15.47 17.50
CA GLY A 178 -6.13 -14.61 16.74
C GLY A 178 -6.25 -14.86 15.25
N ALA A 179 -5.88 -13.86 14.46
CA ALA A 179 -5.45 -14.06 13.09
C ALA A 179 -4.12 -14.83 13.09
N LYS A 180 -3.80 -15.46 11.96
CA LYS A 180 -2.57 -16.21 11.76
C LYS A 180 -2.19 -16.04 10.29
N LEU A 181 -0.92 -15.78 10.01
CA LEU A 181 -0.43 -15.86 8.63
C LEU A 181 -0.69 -17.29 8.14
N PHE A 182 -1.57 -17.44 7.15
CA PHE A 182 -1.77 -18.73 6.50
C PHE A 182 -0.43 -19.19 5.93
N LYS A 183 0.03 -20.36 6.35
CA LYS A 183 1.21 -21.04 5.84
C LYS A 183 0.74 -22.43 5.42
N ASP A 184 0.98 -22.80 4.17
CA ASP A 184 0.70 -24.14 3.69
C ASP A 184 1.79 -25.10 4.19
N GLU A 185 1.40 -26.17 4.88
CA GLU A 185 2.31 -27.20 5.40
C GLU A 185 3.06 -27.97 4.30
N LYS A 186 2.50 -28.00 3.08
CA LYS A 186 3.13 -28.60 1.90
C LYS A 186 4.04 -27.63 1.16
N PHE A 187 4.07 -26.34 1.52
CA PHE A 187 4.90 -25.35 0.84
C PHE A 187 6.29 -25.24 1.43
N VAL A 188 7.30 -25.53 0.60
CA VAL A 188 8.71 -25.41 0.94
C VAL A 188 9.25 -24.09 0.38
N GLY A 189 9.26 -23.05 1.23
CA GLY A 189 9.83 -21.75 0.91
C GLY A 189 9.23 -20.59 1.72
N PRO A 190 9.76 -19.36 1.52
CA PRO A 190 9.18 -18.15 2.11
C PRO A 190 7.81 -17.87 1.49
N TRP A 191 6.73 -18.18 2.20
CA TRP A 191 5.36 -17.88 1.73
C TRP A 191 5.13 -16.40 1.42
N LYS A 192 5.87 -15.51 2.10
CA LYS A 192 5.93 -14.06 1.85
C LYS A 192 6.43 -13.68 0.46
N LEU A 193 7.14 -14.57 -0.24
CA LEU A 193 7.60 -14.38 -1.62
C LEU A 193 6.62 -14.94 -2.67
N VAL A 194 5.47 -15.51 -2.29
CA VAL A 194 4.46 -15.90 -3.28
C VAL A 194 3.70 -14.65 -3.72
N ASN A 195 4.18 -13.97 -4.76
CA ASN A 195 3.50 -12.78 -5.29
C ASN A 195 2.10 -13.15 -5.80
N TRP A 196 1.07 -12.53 -5.24
CA TRP A 196 -0.34 -12.80 -5.55
C TRP A 196 -0.89 -11.83 -6.59
N LYS A 197 -1.61 -12.32 -7.62
CA LYS A 197 -2.27 -11.44 -8.59
C LYS A 197 -3.43 -10.71 -7.90
N PRO A 198 -3.49 -9.36 -7.95
CA PRO A 198 -4.58 -8.63 -7.34
C PRO A 198 -5.90 -9.00 -8.02
N ARG A 199 -6.92 -9.36 -7.22
CA ARG A 199 -8.27 -9.62 -7.73
C ARG A 199 -8.98 -8.31 -8.02
N ALA A 200 -9.95 -8.33 -8.94
CA ALA A 200 -10.85 -7.20 -9.21
C ALA A 200 -12.03 -7.09 -8.20
N SER A 201 -11.85 -7.60 -6.97
CA SER A 201 -12.81 -7.50 -5.84
C SER A 201 -12.25 -8.15 -4.57
N ASP A 202 -12.57 -7.57 -3.42
CA ASP A 202 -11.61 -7.40 -2.32
C ASP A 202 -11.65 -8.49 -1.24
N LEU A 203 -11.94 -9.73 -1.64
CA LEU A 203 -12.17 -10.84 -0.68
C LEU A 203 -11.17 -12.01 -0.78
N SER A 204 -10.37 -12.12 -1.86
CA SER A 204 -9.12 -12.93 -1.89
C SER A 204 -8.41 -12.84 -3.24
N ASN A 205 -7.07 -12.83 -3.22
CA ASN A 205 -6.27 -13.06 -4.42
C ASN A 205 -6.15 -14.58 -4.66
N ASP A 206 -6.91 -15.11 -5.62
CA ASP A 206 -7.05 -16.57 -5.84
C ASP A 206 -5.95 -17.21 -6.69
N LYS A 207 -5.06 -16.44 -7.34
CA LYS A 207 -3.98 -16.95 -8.20
C LYS A 207 -2.68 -16.20 -7.94
N SER A 208 -1.54 -16.90 -7.88
CA SER A 208 -0.21 -16.27 -7.84
C SER A 208 0.24 -15.78 -9.23
N TYR A 209 1.29 -14.95 -9.25
CA TYR A 209 2.18 -14.90 -10.40
C TYR A 209 2.92 -16.24 -10.52
N SER A 210 3.35 -16.58 -11.74
CA SER A 210 4.04 -17.84 -12.02
C SER A 210 5.53 -17.69 -11.70
N PHE A 211 6.09 -18.56 -10.88
CA PHE A 211 7.48 -18.49 -10.42
C PHE A 211 8.23 -19.81 -10.68
N LYS A 212 9.56 -19.79 -10.68
CA LYS A 212 10.37 -21.02 -10.83
C LYS A 212 10.18 -21.91 -9.60
N GLY A 213 9.58 -23.08 -9.79
CA GLY A 213 9.12 -23.94 -8.70
C GLY A 213 9.14 -25.42 -9.03
N TYR A 214 8.81 -26.24 -8.04
CA TYR A 214 8.65 -27.68 -8.16
C TYR A 214 7.42 -28.17 -7.41
N MET A 215 6.95 -29.35 -7.79
CA MET A 215 5.85 -30.06 -7.15
C MET A 215 6.18 -31.56 -7.09
N ILE A 216 5.96 -32.18 -5.93
CA ILE A 216 6.04 -33.63 -5.71
C ILE A 216 4.63 -34.13 -5.38
N LEU A 217 4.18 -35.13 -6.13
CA LEU A 217 2.87 -35.76 -5.91
C LEU A 217 2.94 -36.86 -4.84
N ASN A 218 1.79 -37.29 -4.32
CA ASN A 218 1.68 -38.35 -3.32
C ASN A 218 2.29 -39.71 -3.76
N ASN A 219 2.42 -39.94 -5.08
CA ASN A 219 3.10 -41.11 -5.65
C ASN A 219 4.65 -40.97 -5.71
N GLY A 220 5.21 -39.84 -5.26
CA GLY A 220 6.64 -39.54 -5.29
C GLY A 220 7.17 -38.92 -6.58
N SER A 221 6.35 -38.73 -7.63
CA SER A 221 6.80 -38.10 -8.88
C SER A 221 7.03 -36.59 -8.68
N ARG A 222 8.24 -36.12 -9.00
CA ARG A 222 8.63 -34.71 -8.98
C ARG A 222 8.50 -34.08 -10.38
N LYS A 223 7.98 -32.85 -10.43
CA LYS A 223 7.88 -31.99 -11.62
C LYS A 223 8.50 -30.63 -11.29
N GLU A 224 9.18 -30.01 -12.23
CA GLU A 224 9.84 -28.71 -12.07
C GLU A 224 9.50 -27.79 -13.25
N GLY A 225 9.48 -26.47 -13.03
CA GLY A 225 9.21 -25.49 -14.08
C GLY A 225 8.56 -24.20 -13.57
N LEU A 226 7.70 -23.59 -14.39
CA LEU A 226 6.90 -22.44 -13.95
C LEU A 226 5.69 -22.94 -13.15
N LEU A 227 5.73 -22.68 -11.84
CA LEU A 227 4.72 -23.06 -10.88
C LEU A 227 3.77 -21.88 -10.61
N THR A 228 2.47 -22.14 -10.63
CA THR A 228 1.44 -21.17 -10.28
C THR A 228 0.48 -21.73 -9.25
N VAL A 229 0.26 -20.97 -8.19
CA VAL A 229 -0.52 -21.37 -7.01
C VAL A 229 -1.95 -20.87 -7.14
N TYR A 230 -2.94 -21.73 -6.86
CA TYR A 230 -4.34 -21.35 -6.76
C TYR A 230 -4.88 -21.59 -5.35
N LYS A 231 -5.46 -20.55 -4.77
CA LYS A 231 -6.21 -20.58 -3.50
C LYS A 231 -7.62 -20.03 -3.70
N LYS A 232 -8.52 -20.30 -2.76
CA LYS A 232 -9.86 -19.71 -2.68
C LYS A 232 -10.12 -19.31 -1.23
N GLU A 233 -10.51 -18.05 -0.99
CA GLU A 233 -10.74 -17.51 0.37
C GLU A 233 -9.55 -17.73 1.33
N ASN A 234 -8.34 -17.84 0.75
CA ASN A 234 -7.04 -18.19 1.34
C ASN A 234 -6.72 -19.67 1.59
N ILE A 235 -7.64 -20.60 1.32
CA ILE A 235 -7.39 -22.04 1.37
C ILE A 235 -6.84 -22.53 0.03
N MET A 236 -5.81 -23.37 0.10
CA MET A 236 -5.13 -23.93 -1.07
C MET A 236 -6.00 -24.96 -1.79
N LYS A 237 -6.09 -24.82 -3.13
CA LYS A 237 -7.02 -25.61 -3.96
C LYS A 237 -6.32 -26.38 -5.07
N ASP A 238 -5.49 -25.71 -5.85
CA ASP A 238 -4.82 -26.30 -7.00
C ASP A 238 -3.38 -25.76 -7.11
N VAL A 239 -2.46 -26.55 -7.67
CA VAL A 239 -1.15 -26.05 -8.13
C VAL A 239 -0.95 -26.47 -9.58
N GLU A 240 -0.42 -25.56 -10.37
CA GLU A 240 -0.16 -25.70 -11.80
C GLU A 240 1.35 -25.64 -12.03
N VAL A 241 1.93 -26.59 -12.77
CA VAL A 241 3.34 -26.53 -13.16
C VAL A 241 3.46 -26.80 -14.66
N ASN A 242 4.06 -25.86 -15.39
CA ASN A 242 4.12 -25.89 -16.87
C ASN A 242 2.75 -26.13 -17.50
N GLU A 243 1.75 -25.33 -17.10
CA GLU A 243 0.34 -25.42 -17.52
C GLU A 243 -0.43 -26.69 -17.07
N GLU A 244 0.25 -27.73 -16.56
CA GLU A 244 -0.40 -28.90 -15.99
C GLU A 244 -0.92 -28.62 -14.58
N LYS A 245 -2.25 -28.54 -14.45
CA LYS A 245 -2.95 -28.19 -13.23
C LYS A 245 -3.41 -29.43 -12.44
N ILE A 246 -3.04 -29.49 -11.15
CA ILE A 246 -3.27 -30.64 -10.25
C ILE A 246 -3.97 -30.18 -8.97
N ASP A 247 -4.89 -31.01 -8.46
CA ASP A 247 -5.63 -30.78 -7.21
C ASP A 247 -4.69 -30.86 -6.01
N TYR A 248 -4.83 -29.94 -5.06
CA TYR A 248 -4.00 -29.87 -3.87
C TYR A 248 -4.03 -31.14 -3.00
N ALA A 249 -5.08 -31.98 -3.10
CA ALA A 249 -5.14 -33.28 -2.43
C ALA A 249 -4.06 -34.26 -2.93
N ASP A 250 -3.74 -34.26 -4.23
CA ASP A 250 -2.78 -35.19 -4.85
C ASP A 250 -1.30 -34.76 -4.68
N ILE A 251 -1.08 -33.54 -4.20
CA ILE A 251 0.23 -32.97 -3.91
C ILE A 251 0.72 -33.46 -2.55
N LYS A 252 1.97 -33.89 -2.47
CA LYS A 252 2.69 -34.14 -1.21
C LYS A 252 3.35 -32.86 -0.71
N GLU A 253 4.05 -32.16 -1.62
CA GLU A 253 5.03 -31.12 -1.33
C GLU A 253 5.20 -30.25 -2.58
N TYR A 254 5.36 -28.94 -2.45
CA TYR A 254 5.66 -28.04 -3.57
C TYR A 254 6.40 -26.81 -3.07
N GLY A 255 7.13 -26.10 -3.93
CA GLY A 255 7.97 -24.99 -3.45
C GLY A 255 8.73 -24.26 -4.56
N PHE A 256 9.63 -23.37 -4.14
CA PHE A 256 10.53 -22.67 -5.07
C PHE A 256 11.65 -23.60 -5.58
N ALA A 257 12.05 -23.40 -6.84
CA ALA A 257 13.16 -24.09 -7.48
C ALA A 257 14.18 -23.04 -7.99
N PHE A 258 14.55 -22.10 -7.11
CA PHE A 258 15.52 -21.06 -7.40
C PHE A 258 16.94 -21.57 -7.20
N LYS A 259 17.86 -21.22 -8.11
CA LYS A 259 19.28 -21.07 -7.77
C LYS A 259 19.51 -19.68 -7.17
N ILE A 260 20.74 -19.40 -6.71
CA ILE A 260 21.10 -18.10 -6.15
C ILE A 260 20.78 -16.96 -7.14
N ASP A 261 21.16 -17.12 -8.41
CA ASP A 261 20.95 -16.10 -9.44
C ASP A 261 19.45 -15.93 -9.76
N ASP A 262 18.66 -17.01 -9.73
CA ASP A 262 17.20 -16.95 -9.87
C ASP A 262 16.55 -16.24 -8.69
N TYR A 263 17.04 -16.46 -7.47
CA TYR A 263 16.54 -15.81 -6.26
C TYR A 263 16.79 -14.30 -6.28
N TYR A 264 18.02 -13.87 -6.65
CA TYR A 264 18.31 -12.44 -6.80
C TYR A 264 17.43 -11.79 -7.87
N ALA A 265 17.31 -12.41 -9.05
CA ALA A 265 16.45 -11.92 -10.12
C ALA A 265 14.96 -11.87 -9.73
N TYR A 266 14.51 -12.81 -8.88
CA TYR A 266 13.14 -12.85 -8.38
C TYR A 266 12.85 -11.74 -7.37
N ILE A 267 13.77 -11.43 -6.47
CA ILE A 267 13.57 -10.30 -5.55
C ILE A 267 13.76 -8.96 -6.27
N SER A 268 14.61 -8.86 -7.29
CA SER A 268 14.85 -7.63 -8.06
C SER A 268 13.82 -7.36 -9.17
N GLU A 269 12.52 -7.64 -8.94
CA GLU A 269 11.45 -7.43 -9.95
C GLU A 269 11.31 -5.95 -10.41
N ASP A 270 11.93 -4.99 -9.72
CA ASP A 270 12.13 -3.59 -10.15
C ASP A 270 13.23 -3.43 -11.25
N ASN A 271 13.38 -4.43 -12.13
CA ASN A 271 14.17 -4.46 -13.38
C ASN A 271 15.66 -4.06 -13.32
N ASP A 272 16.26 -4.05 -12.14
CA ASP A 272 17.65 -3.64 -11.94
C ASP A 272 18.28 -4.56 -10.89
N PRO A 273 19.18 -5.49 -11.26
CA PRO A 273 19.83 -6.40 -10.30
C PRO A 273 20.77 -5.65 -9.35
N ASN A 274 21.12 -4.41 -9.69
CA ASN A 274 21.85 -3.50 -8.83
C ASN A 274 20.91 -2.55 -8.05
N ASN A 275 19.58 -2.62 -8.18
CA ASN A 275 18.65 -2.01 -7.22
C ASN A 275 18.69 -2.80 -5.91
N VAL A 276 19.82 -2.66 -5.23
CA VAL A 276 20.18 -3.32 -3.98
C VAL A 276 19.05 -3.14 -3.00
N TYR A 277 18.59 -4.24 -2.41
CA TYR A 277 17.60 -4.23 -1.34
C TYR A 277 18.01 -3.38 -0.14
N SER A 278 17.06 -3.23 0.78
CA SER A 278 17.22 -2.40 1.96
C SER A 278 18.43 -2.78 2.83
N ASN A 279 18.93 -4.01 2.77
CA ASN A 279 20.30 -4.31 3.19
C ASN A 279 20.99 -5.22 2.15
N PRO A 280 22.12 -4.80 1.52
CA PRO A 280 22.86 -5.61 0.54
C PRO A 280 23.38 -6.96 1.04
N ILE A 281 23.47 -7.13 2.36
CA ILE A 281 24.36 -8.11 2.98
C ILE A 281 23.59 -9.26 3.61
N GLU A 282 22.43 -8.99 4.21
CA GLU A 282 21.63 -10.06 4.79
C GLU A 282 21.15 -11.04 3.72
N THR A 283 20.69 -10.56 2.55
CA THR A 283 20.33 -11.44 1.42
C THR A 283 21.53 -11.97 0.61
N LEU A 284 22.77 -11.58 0.93
CA LEU A 284 23.96 -12.01 0.19
C LEU A 284 24.35 -13.45 0.57
N PHE A 285 24.34 -14.35 -0.42
CA PHE A 285 24.87 -15.70 -0.26
C PHE A 285 26.40 -15.70 -0.14
N ALA A 286 26.90 -15.87 1.08
CA ALA A 286 28.32 -15.97 1.41
C ALA A 286 28.65 -17.35 2.04
N PRO A 287 29.90 -17.83 2.02
CA PRO A 287 30.28 -19.10 2.65
C PRO A 287 29.90 -19.12 4.13
N GLY A 288 29.35 -20.23 4.62
CA GLY A 288 28.86 -20.29 5.99
C GLY A 288 28.47 -21.68 6.47
N ILE A 289 28.04 -21.73 7.72
CA ILE A 289 27.59 -22.92 8.43
C ILE A 289 26.27 -22.57 9.12
N ILE A 290 25.30 -23.47 9.03
CA ILE A 290 24.06 -23.41 9.82
C ILE A 290 23.96 -24.66 10.68
N LYS A 291 23.56 -24.49 11.94
CA LYS A 291 23.18 -25.56 12.85
C LYS A 291 21.66 -25.56 12.96
N LEU A 292 21.03 -26.70 12.66
CA LEU A 292 19.59 -26.87 12.80
C LEU A 292 19.22 -27.34 14.21
N SER A 293 17.94 -27.20 14.55
CA SER A 293 17.37 -27.58 15.86
C SER A 293 17.25 -29.09 16.08
N ASP A 294 17.70 -29.92 15.13
CA ASP A 294 17.94 -31.36 15.27
C ASP A 294 19.42 -31.72 15.50
N ASP A 295 20.23 -30.73 15.92
CA ASP A 295 21.70 -30.75 16.01
C ASP A 295 22.45 -30.97 14.69
N SER A 296 21.78 -31.12 13.54
CA SER A 296 22.46 -31.29 12.26
C SER A 296 23.18 -30.00 11.82
N THR A 297 24.31 -30.15 11.13
CA THR A 297 25.16 -29.03 10.71
C THR A 297 25.36 -29.05 9.21
N LEU A 298 25.01 -27.97 8.52
CA LEU A 298 25.09 -27.84 7.08
C LEU A 298 26.08 -26.73 6.70
N LYS A 299 27.04 -27.05 5.83
CA LYS A 299 28.03 -26.11 5.30
C LYS A 299 27.79 -25.85 3.81
N GLY A 300 27.82 -24.57 3.42
CA GLY A 300 27.51 -24.14 2.05
C GLY A 300 27.62 -22.64 1.90
N LEU A 301 26.76 -22.07 1.05
CA LEU A 301 26.50 -20.63 0.94
C LEU A 301 25.21 -20.32 1.70
N VAL A 302 25.24 -19.30 2.55
CA VAL A 302 24.17 -18.93 3.47
C VAL A 302 23.82 -17.45 3.30
N ALA A 303 22.54 -17.14 3.39
CA ALA A 303 21.97 -15.79 3.48
C ALA A 303 20.77 -15.78 4.44
N LYS A 304 20.32 -14.60 4.85
CA LYS A 304 19.08 -14.34 5.58
C LYS A 304 18.03 -13.79 4.61
N ALA A 305 16.81 -14.32 4.63
CA ALA A 305 15.73 -13.94 3.71
C ALA A 305 15.17 -12.53 3.96
N ASN A 306 15.47 -11.94 5.11
CA ASN A 306 15.29 -10.54 5.46
C ASN A 306 16.22 -10.21 6.63
N THR A 307 16.03 -9.04 7.23
CA THR A 307 17.03 -8.40 8.11
C THR A 307 16.85 -8.67 9.62
N SER A 308 15.70 -9.20 10.06
CA SER A 308 15.37 -9.41 11.49
C SER A 308 16.10 -10.62 12.12
N GLU A 309 16.19 -10.72 13.45
CA GLU A 309 16.64 -11.97 14.12
C GLU A 309 15.71 -13.14 13.84
N SER A 310 14.43 -12.87 13.64
CA SER A 310 13.44 -13.85 13.19
C SER A 310 13.51 -14.16 11.68
N SER A 311 14.53 -13.66 10.97
CA SER A 311 14.68 -13.91 9.54
C SER A 311 14.86 -15.40 9.26
N ASP A 312 14.06 -15.88 8.32
CA ASP A 312 14.25 -17.19 7.75
C ASP A 312 15.60 -17.26 7.03
N ILE A 313 16.24 -18.42 7.04
CA ILE A 313 17.58 -18.64 6.51
C ILE A 313 17.50 -19.29 5.13
N LEU A 314 18.31 -18.78 4.21
CA LEU A 314 18.48 -19.30 2.86
C LEU A 314 19.82 -20.04 2.80
N PHE A 315 19.79 -21.27 2.29
CA PHE A 315 20.95 -22.14 2.20
C PHE A 315 21.07 -22.75 0.81
N ALA A 316 22.20 -22.58 0.15
CA ALA A 316 22.54 -23.31 -1.07
C ALA A 316 23.90 -23.99 -0.87
N LYS A 317 24.01 -25.30 -1.10
CA LYS A 317 25.26 -26.05 -0.89
C LYS A 317 26.45 -25.46 -1.69
N ASP A 318 26.16 -24.97 -2.89
CA ASP A 318 27.06 -24.27 -3.80
C ASP A 318 26.22 -23.38 -4.75
N LYS A 319 26.87 -22.56 -5.61
CA LYS A 319 26.17 -21.64 -6.52
C LYS A 319 25.25 -22.31 -7.55
N SER A 320 25.46 -23.59 -7.85
CA SER A 320 24.68 -24.33 -8.85
C SER A 320 23.50 -25.10 -8.27
N SER A 321 23.52 -25.31 -6.95
CA SER A 321 22.47 -25.94 -6.16
C SER A 321 21.25 -25.03 -6.02
N ASN A 322 20.08 -25.63 -5.79
CA ASN A 322 18.88 -24.89 -5.43
C ASN A 322 19.01 -24.30 -4.02
N VAL A 323 18.40 -23.13 -3.83
CA VAL A 323 18.21 -22.48 -2.53
C VAL A 323 17.16 -23.27 -1.73
N ILE A 324 17.59 -23.80 -0.59
CA ILE A 324 16.75 -24.37 0.45
C ILE A 324 16.41 -23.25 1.45
N PHE A 325 15.21 -23.33 2.01
CA PHE A 325 14.70 -22.39 2.99
C PHE A 325 14.52 -23.08 4.35
N TYR A 326 14.97 -22.44 5.41
CA TYR A 326 14.78 -22.86 6.79
C TYR A 326 14.14 -21.72 7.57
N GLU A 327 13.06 -21.97 8.31
CA GLU A 327 12.46 -20.97 9.19
C GLU A 327 13.38 -20.68 10.39
N SER A 328 13.26 -19.48 10.97
CA SER A 328 14.11 -19.07 12.11
C SER A 328 13.95 -19.93 13.37
N ASN A 329 12.89 -20.72 13.48
CA ASN A 329 12.71 -21.73 14.55
C ASN A 329 13.30 -23.12 14.21
N GLN A 330 13.84 -23.30 13.00
CA GLN A 330 14.54 -24.53 12.57
C GLN A 330 16.07 -24.40 12.69
N VAL A 331 16.59 -23.20 12.95
CA VAL A 331 18.02 -22.89 12.97
C VAL A 331 18.42 -22.39 14.36
N ASP A 332 19.33 -23.12 15.02
CA ASP A 332 19.90 -22.74 16.32
C ASP A 332 21.01 -21.68 16.17
N GLU A 333 21.83 -21.81 15.13
CA GLU A 333 23.08 -21.07 14.98
C GLU A 333 23.44 -20.85 13.49
N ILE A 334 24.09 -19.73 13.18
CA ILE A 334 24.53 -19.35 11.84
C ILE A 334 25.88 -18.62 11.88
N GLU A 335 26.91 -19.18 11.23
CA GLU A 335 28.17 -18.51 10.89
C GLU A 335 28.16 -18.12 9.41
N GLN A 336 28.53 -16.89 9.07
CA GLN A 336 28.58 -16.39 7.69
C GLN A 336 29.89 -15.60 7.46
N GLU A 337 30.72 -16.03 6.51
CA GLU A 337 32.01 -15.43 6.17
C GLU A 337 31.83 -14.27 5.17
N VAL A 338 31.34 -13.14 5.68
CA VAL A 338 31.17 -11.88 4.91
C VAL A 338 32.52 -11.22 4.63
N SER A 339 32.73 -10.69 3.43
CA SER A 339 33.99 -10.02 3.07
C SER A 339 34.09 -8.58 3.63
N GLN A 340 35.31 -8.11 3.88
CA GLN A 340 35.54 -6.73 4.34
C GLN A 340 35.06 -5.66 3.34
N GLU A 341 35.14 -5.94 2.03
CA GLU A 341 34.58 -5.10 0.97
C GLU A 341 33.06 -4.93 1.11
N VAL A 342 32.37 -6.05 1.37
CA VAL A 342 30.92 -6.07 1.59
C VAL A 342 30.54 -5.36 2.90
N LEU A 343 31.28 -5.57 4.01
CA LEU A 343 31.06 -4.85 5.27
C LEU A 343 31.29 -3.32 5.14
N MET A 344 32.30 -2.90 4.36
CA MET A 344 32.53 -1.50 4.02
C MET A 344 31.38 -0.93 3.18
N ALA A 345 30.79 -1.71 2.27
CA ALA A 345 29.59 -1.30 1.53
C ALA A 345 28.37 -1.12 2.45
N LYS A 346 28.19 -1.94 3.51
CA LYS A 346 27.17 -1.66 4.55
C LYS A 346 27.41 -0.31 5.20
N SER A 347 28.66 -0.09 5.62
CA SER A 347 29.00 1.07 6.42
C SER A 347 28.83 2.37 5.63
N ASN A 348 29.17 2.36 4.34
CA ASN A 348 28.95 3.49 3.44
C ASN A 348 27.45 3.74 3.21
N LYS A 349 26.67 2.70 2.92
CA LYS A 349 25.21 2.81 2.76
C LYS A 349 24.51 3.32 4.02
N ASN A 350 24.81 2.73 5.19
CA ASN A 350 24.30 3.16 6.49
C ASN A 350 24.66 4.64 6.79
N TYR A 351 25.83 5.09 6.34
CA TYR A 351 26.25 6.49 6.41
C TYR A 351 25.44 7.35 5.43
N GLU A 352 25.29 6.98 4.16
CA GLU A 352 24.52 7.73 3.16
C GLU A 352 23.03 7.85 3.51
N ASP A 353 22.42 6.81 4.09
CA ASP A 353 21.05 6.86 4.61
C ASP A 353 20.93 7.77 5.82
N GLN A 354 21.87 7.73 6.76
CA GLN A 354 21.83 8.56 7.99
C GLN A 354 22.39 9.97 7.81
N TYR A 355 23.20 10.25 6.79
CA TYR A 355 23.95 11.49 6.59
C TYR A 355 23.91 11.95 5.13
N LEU A 356 23.73 13.25 4.90
CA LEU A 356 23.73 13.85 3.57
C LEU A 356 24.72 15.01 3.52
N ASN A 357 25.72 14.92 2.62
CA ASN A 357 26.89 15.82 2.61
C ASN A 357 27.55 15.94 4.01
N GLY A 358 27.59 14.82 4.74
CA GLY A 358 28.10 14.69 6.10
C GLY A 358 27.20 15.22 7.22
N TYR A 359 26.05 15.86 6.94
CA TYR A 359 25.11 16.29 7.99
C TYR A 359 24.11 15.18 8.32
N LYS A 360 23.87 14.90 9.61
CA LYS A 360 22.91 13.87 10.01
C LYS A 360 21.50 14.23 9.55
N ARG A 361 20.84 13.32 8.83
CA ARG A 361 19.43 13.43 8.49
C ARG A 361 18.58 13.38 9.76
N LEU A 362 17.70 14.35 9.91
CA LEU A 362 16.58 14.25 10.83
C LEU A 362 15.43 13.63 10.03
N GLY A 363 14.95 12.46 10.46
CA GLY A 363 13.79 11.80 9.86
C GLY A 363 12.48 12.53 10.17
N ASP A 364 11.38 11.79 10.34
CA ASP A 364 10.02 12.34 10.50
C ASP A 364 9.74 13.01 11.86
N LYS A 365 10.67 13.86 12.32
CA LYS A 365 10.43 14.82 13.39
C LYS A 365 9.36 15.81 12.94
N GLU A 366 8.46 16.16 13.86
CA GLU A 366 7.39 17.13 13.64
C GLU A 366 7.96 18.46 13.10
N TRP A 367 7.69 18.75 11.83
CA TRP A 367 7.94 20.06 11.25
C TRP A 367 7.12 21.09 12.03
N LYS A 368 7.78 22.05 12.66
CA LYS A 368 7.09 23.08 13.45
C LYS A 368 6.23 23.95 12.52
N ILE A 369 4.91 23.79 12.61
CA ILE A 369 3.95 24.65 11.92
C ILE A 369 4.13 26.09 12.41
N GLU A 370 4.32 27.02 11.47
CA GLU A 370 4.34 28.46 11.73
C GLU A 370 2.96 29.08 11.52
N LYS A 371 2.26 28.66 10.47
CA LYS A 371 0.94 29.18 10.10
C LYS A 371 0.11 28.14 9.37
N GLU A 372 -1.10 27.91 9.84
CA GLU A 372 -2.07 26.99 9.23
C GLU A 372 -3.39 27.72 8.92
N ASN A 373 -4.06 27.30 7.86
CA ASN A 373 -5.43 27.70 7.52
C ASN A 373 -6.04 26.66 6.54
N GLN A 374 -7.31 26.85 6.18
CA GLN A 374 -8.09 25.93 5.34
C GLN A 374 -7.50 25.61 3.95
N LEU A 375 -6.51 26.36 3.47
CA LEU A 375 -5.90 26.16 2.15
C LEU A 375 -4.40 25.80 2.17
N VAL A 376 -3.66 26.17 3.23
CA VAL A 376 -2.21 26.01 3.29
C VAL A 376 -1.68 25.89 4.73
N THR A 377 -0.76 24.94 4.92
CA THR A 377 0.07 24.78 6.11
C THR A 377 1.50 25.18 5.77
N VAL A 378 2.02 26.19 6.47
CA VAL A 378 3.38 26.71 6.36
C VAL A 378 4.17 26.24 7.57
N TYR A 379 5.24 25.52 7.31
CA TYR A 379 6.20 25.06 8.32
C TYR A 379 7.38 26.02 8.40
N ALA A 380 7.79 26.35 9.62
CA ALA A 380 8.88 27.28 9.88
C ALA A 380 10.18 26.84 9.18
N PRO A 381 11.04 27.78 8.73
CA PRO A 381 12.35 27.44 8.16
C PRO A 381 13.22 26.62 9.12
N HIS A 382 13.79 25.52 8.64
CA HIS A 382 14.76 24.68 9.36
C HIS A 382 15.94 24.33 8.46
N PHE A 383 17.09 23.98 9.03
CA PHE A 383 18.20 23.49 8.23
C PHE A 383 17.85 22.14 7.58
N GLY A 384 18.04 22.03 6.27
CA GLY A 384 17.52 20.92 5.47
C GLY A 384 18.07 20.91 4.05
N TYR A 385 17.49 20.07 3.22
CA TYR A 385 17.90 19.87 1.83
C TYR A 385 16.72 19.71 0.87
N VAL A 386 16.96 20.02 -0.41
CA VAL A 386 16.08 19.68 -1.53
C VAL A 386 16.91 19.14 -2.68
N VAL A 387 16.44 18.08 -3.34
CA VAL A 387 16.98 17.57 -4.60
C VAL A 387 16.07 18.05 -5.73
N ASP A 388 16.57 18.92 -6.60
CA ASP A 388 15.82 19.46 -7.74
C ASP A 388 15.43 18.34 -8.71
N PHE A 389 14.21 18.40 -9.25
CA PHE A 389 13.71 17.38 -10.15
C PHE A 389 14.36 17.46 -11.55
N LYS A 390 14.51 18.66 -12.12
CA LYS A 390 15.06 18.91 -13.46
C LYS A 390 16.58 18.72 -13.49
N THR A 391 17.33 19.36 -12.58
CA THR A 391 18.81 19.36 -12.60
C THR A 391 19.45 18.22 -11.82
N ASN A 392 18.69 17.55 -10.93
CA ASN A 392 19.23 16.59 -9.95
C ASN A 392 20.23 17.20 -8.95
N GLU A 393 20.25 18.53 -8.84
CA GLU A 393 21.13 19.27 -7.93
C GLU A 393 20.65 19.17 -6.47
N LEU A 394 21.60 19.00 -5.55
CA LEU A 394 21.37 18.95 -4.11
C LEU A 394 21.61 20.34 -3.49
N LEU A 395 20.53 21.04 -3.16
CA LEU A 395 20.59 22.28 -2.40
C LEU A 395 20.51 21.99 -0.89
N ILE A 396 21.33 22.68 -0.09
CA ILE A 396 21.38 22.59 1.37
C ILE A 396 21.35 24.00 1.96
N GLY A 397 20.48 24.23 2.94
CA GLY A 397 20.21 25.58 3.46
C GLY A 397 19.06 25.61 4.46
N GLU A 398 18.47 26.77 4.67
CA GLU A 398 17.26 26.94 5.47
C GLU A 398 16.02 26.72 4.59
N LEU A 399 15.34 25.61 4.85
CA LEU A 399 14.21 25.07 4.10
C LEU A 399 12.89 25.38 4.81
N GLU A 400 12.06 26.17 4.15
CA GLU A 400 10.66 26.45 4.48
C GLU A 400 9.75 25.60 3.59
N VAL A 401 8.68 25.03 4.15
CA VAL A 401 7.76 24.13 3.43
C VAL A 401 6.35 24.68 3.47
N LYS A 402 5.69 24.76 2.31
CA LYS A 402 4.30 25.19 2.15
C LYS A 402 3.49 24.06 1.51
N ALA A 403 2.76 23.32 2.34
CA ALA A 403 1.85 22.27 1.89
C ALA A 403 0.46 22.87 1.62
N TYR A 404 -0.08 22.66 0.42
CA TYR A 404 -1.40 23.14 0.01
C TYR A 404 -2.36 21.96 -0.09
N ASN A 405 -3.51 22.05 0.59
CA ASN A 405 -4.39 20.90 0.83
C ASN A 405 -4.81 20.13 -0.43
N ASN A 406 -4.94 20.81 -1.58
CA ASN A 406 -5.30 20.22 -2.87
C ASN A 406 -4.27 20.49 -3.99
N ALA A 407 -3.10 21.06 -3.70
CA ALA A 407 -2.16 21.58 -4.73
C ALA A 407 -0.69 21.20 -4.51
N GLY A 408 -0.41 20.19 -3.69
CA GLY A 408 0.93 19.67 -3.46
C GLY A 408 1.78 20.54 -2.54
N VAL A 409 3.11 20.49 -2.72
CA VAL A 409 4.08 21.14 -1.83
C VAL A 409 4.96 22.11 -2.60
N THR A 410 5.02 23.36 -2.13
CA THR A 410 6.08 24.30 -2.49
C THR A 410 7.17 24.23 -1.43
N LEU A 411 8.41 24.00 -1.87
CA LEU A 411 9.62 24.11 -1.08
C LEU A 411 10.29 25.45 -1.36
N ILE A 412 10.83 26.09 -0.34
CA ILE A 412 11.65 27.30 -0.45
C ILE A 412 12.93 27.05 0.35
N ILE A 413 14.08 27.01 -0.31
CA ILE A 413 15.37 26.79 0.34
C ILE A 413 16.28 27.99 0.13
N THR A 414 16.83 28.51 1.23
CA THR A 414 17.78 29.63 1.23
C THR A 414 19.17 29.12 1.57
N ASP A 415 20.13 29.28 0.65
CA ASP A 415 21.50 28.81 0.83
C ASP A 415 22.28 29.58 1.92
N ASN A 416 23.50 29.14 2.23
CA ASN A 416 24.36 29.80 3.23
C ASN A 416 24.84 31.21 2.81
N ASN A 417 24.58 31.65 1.58
CA ASN A 417 24.89 32.98 1.08
C ASN A 417 23.66 33.93 1.11
N GLY A 418 22.46 33.40 1.39
CA GLY A 418 21.20 34.13 1.34
C GLY A 418 20.46 34.07 0.00
N ASN A 419 20.88 33.21 -0.93
CA ASN A 419 20.17 32.98 -2.19
C ASN A 419 18.98 32.05 -1.96
N THR A 420 17.76 32.48 -2.31
CA THR A 420 16.54 31.68 -2.14
C THR A 420 16.08 31.04 -3.46
N SER A 421 15.97 29.71 -3.47
CA SER A 421 15.38 28.92 -4.56
C SER A 421 13.99 28.40 -4.17
N LYS A 422 13.02 28.49 -5.09
CA LYS A 422 11.64 28.00 -4.91
C LYS A 422 11.35 26.86 -5.87
N MET A 423 10.85 25.73 -5.34
CA MET A 423 10.58 24.51 -6.10
C MET A 423 9.16 23.99 -5.84
N ASN A 424 8.44 23.62 -6.91
CA ASN A 424 7.11 22.99 -6.84
C ASN A 424 7.13 21.52 -7.33
N ARG A 425 8.31 21.02 -7.75
CA ARG A 425 8.58 19.63 -8.13
C ARG A 425 9.99 19.30 -7.64
N HIS A 426 10.16 18.16 -6.97
CA HIS A 426 11.41 17.75 -6.33
C HIS A 426 11.57 16.23 -6.41
N LYS A 427 12.80 15.71 -6.38
CA LYS A 427 13.05 14.26 -6.23
C LYS A 427 13.01 13.81 -4.77
N GLY A 428 13.31 14.73 -3.85
CA GLY A 428 13.21 14.51 -2.41
C GLY A 428 13.61 15.77 -1.63
N TYR A 429 13.22 15.84 -0.37
CA TYR A 429 13.61 16.89 0.56
C TYR A 429 13.60 16.34 1.99
N GLY A 430 14.21 17.06 2.93
CA GLY A 430 14.25 16.62 4.33
C GLY A 430 15.03 17.56 5.23
N LEU A 431 15.07 17.22 6.52
CA LEU A 431 15.72 18.02 7.56
C LEU A 431 17.12 17.50 7.88
N LEU A 432 18.02 18.41 8.25
CA LEU A 432 19.41 18.12 8.58
C LEU A 432 19.79 18.73 9.94
N ASP A 433 20.52 17.99 10.77
CA ASP A 433 21.09 18.53 12.00
C ASP A 433 22.34 19.38 11.69
N LYS A 434 22.16 20.69 11.68
CA LYS A 434 23.21 21.71 11.44
C LYS A 434 24.41 21.56 12.40
N ASN A 435 24.24 20.89 13.54
CA ASN A 435 25.27 20.71 14.56
C ASN A 435 25.92 19.31 14.56
N ASN A 436 25.33 18.34 13.85
CA ASN A 436 25.82 16.96 13.78
C ASN A 436 26.36 16.67 12.38
N LYS A 437 27.60 17.11 12.15
CA LYS A 437 28.35 16.82 10.93
C LYS A 437 29.48 15.84 11.22
N LEU A 438 29.60 14.78 10.42
CA LEU A 438 30.69 13.80 10.42
C LEU A 438 31.12 13.52 8.98
N SER A 439 32.40 13.20 8.76
CA SER A 439 32.85 12.48 7.56
C SER A 439 32.53 10.98 7.65
N TYR A 440 32.70 10.25 6.54
CA TYR A 440 32.54 8.79 6.55
C TYR A 440 33.62 8.11 7.42
N GLU A 441 34.86 8.59 7.38
CA GLU A 441 35.97 8.10 8.21
C GLU A 441 35.80 8.43 9.70
N GLU A 442 35.04 9.49 10.02
CA GLU A 442 34.63 9.80 11.40
C GLU A 442 33.48 8.91 11.84
N PHE A 443 32.49 8.67 10.98
CA PHE A 443 31.39 7.73 11.22
C PHE A 443 31.91 6.30 11.49
N LEU A 444 32.86 5.80 10.69
CA LEU A 444 33.49 4.49 10.91
C LEU A 444 34.15 4.39 12.29
N LYS A 445 34.89 5.42 12.72
CA LYS A 445 35.53 5.49 14.05
C LYS A 445 34.52 5.54 15.18
N VAL A 446 33.48 6.39 15.06
CA VAL A 446 32.43 6.55 16.08
C VAL A 446 31.66 5.25 16.32
N ASN A 447 31.46 4.45 15.27
CA ASN A 447 30.78 3.16 15.35
C ASN A 447 31.73 1.96 15.61
N ASN A 448 33.01 2.21 15.92
CA ASN A 448 34.05 1.19 16.14
C ASN A 448 34.22 0.16 15.01
N VAL A 449 34.04 0.58 13.75
CA VAL A 449 34.25 -0.25 12.56
C VAL A 449 35.76 -0.35 12.25
N GLU A 450 36.53 -0.93 13.18
CA GLU A 450 37.92 -1.30 12.95
C GLU A 450 38.00 -2.60 12.13
N ALA A 451 38.78 -2.60 11.05
CA ALA A 451 38.83 -3.66 10.03
C ALA A 451 39.54 -4.97 10.48
N THR A 452 39.47 -5.34 11.77
CA THR A 452 40.19 -6.49 12.36
C THR A 452 39.38 -7.24 13.41
N LYS A 453 38.46 -8.09 12.94
CA LYS A 453 38.03 -9.36 13.57
C LYS A 453 37.24 -10.21 12.59
N LYS A 454 37.19 -11.53 12.82
CA LYS A 454 36.04 -12.35 12.39
C LYS A 454 34.85 -11.89 13.24
N GLU A 455 33.72 -11.55 12.63
CA GLU A 455 32.48 -11.33 13.35
C GLU A 455 31.72 -12.66 13.50
N GLU A 456 31.39 -13.03 14.74
CA GLU A 456 30.29 -13.95 15.01
C GLU A 456 28.99 -13.13 14.90
N VAL A 457 28.35 -13.14 13.72
CA VAL A 457 27.23 -12.22 13.39
C VAL A 457 25.89 -12.66 14.00
N VAL A 458 25.79 -12.51 15.31
CA VAL A 458 24.51 -12.47 16.04
C VAL A 458 23.86 -11.08 15.82
N THR A 459 22.52 -10.99 15.93
CA THR A 459 21.67 -9.75 16.03
C THR A 459 20.96 -9.25 14.73
N LYS A 460 19.80 -8.57 14.94
CA LYS A 460 18.88 -7.87 13.99
C LYS A 460 19.52 -6.76 13.14
N ASN A 461 18.88 -6.39 12.01
CA ASN A 461 19.22 -5.25 11.13
C ASN A 461 18.03 -4.67 10.32
N GLU A 462 18.27 -3.52 9.66
CA GLU A 462 17.53 -2.66 8.67
C GLU A 462 18.53 -1.51 8.24
N THR A 463 18.52 -0.66 7.18
CA THR A 463 17.87 -0.31 5.86
C THR A 463 18.89 0.60 5.07
N ASN A 464 18.86 1.03 3.78
CA ASN A 464 17.86 1.06 2.68
C ASN A 464 18.47 0.74 1.24
N ASN A 465 17.83 1.07 0.10
CA ASN A 465 18.26 0.74 -1.31
C ASN A 465 19.38 1.67 -1.89
N ALA A 466 19.92 1.70 -3.15
CA ALA A 466 19.83 1.02 -4.48
C ALA A 466 21.31 0.89 -5.06
N LYS A 467 21.81 1.01 -6.34
CA LYS A 467 21.41 1.09 -7.80
C LYS A 467 22.71 0.80 -8.70
N THR A 468 22.90 0.61 -10.04
CA THR A 468 22.16 0.68 -11.36
C THR A 468 22.86 -0.10 -12.54
N GLU A 469 22.26 -0.13 -13.77
CA GLU A 469 22.81 -0.25 -15.17
C GLU A 469 23.27 -1.63 -15.75
N ASN A 470 23.04 -2.02 -17.03
CA ASN A 470 22.37 -1.37 -18.20
C ASN A 470 21.86 -2.39 -19.30
N GLU A 471 21.09 -1.92 -20.30
CA GLU A 471 20.42 -2.57 -21.49
C GLU A 471 18.89 -2.88 -21.40
N PRO A 472 18.11 -2.82 -22.51
CA PRO A 472 18.25 -2.05 -23.75
C PRO A 472 17.07 -1.04 -23.96
N GLU A 473 17.24 -0.06 -24.84
CA GLU A 473 16.33 1.10 -24.93
C GLU A 473 15.06 0.93 -25.80
N PRO A 474 13.96 1.65 -25.48
CA PRO A 474 12.93 2.01 -26.46
C PRO A 474 13.47 3.06 -27.44
N ILE A 475 12.79 3.28 -28.58
CA ILE A 475 13.20 4.25 -29.59
C ILE A 475 13.22 5.68 -29.00
N GLN A 476 14.41 6.22 -28.76
CA GLN A 476 14.60 7.63 -28.40
C GLN A 476 14.48 8.52 -29.64
N PHE A 477 13.67 9.57 -29.56
CA PHE A 477 13.63 10.67 -30.53
C PHE A 477 14.70 11.75 -30.20
N ASP A 478 16.00 11.40 -30.28
CA ASP A 478 17.06 12.43 -30.27
C ASP A 478 17.12 13.15 -31.63
N SER A 479 16.15 14.02 -31.85
CA SER A 479 16.10 14.91 -33.00
C SER A 479 16.74 16.27 -32.67
N SER A 480 17.99 16.28 -32.20
CA SER A 480 18.81 17.49 -32.03
C SER A 480 18.99 18.34 -33.30
N ASN A 481 18.68 17.79 -34.49
CA ASN A 481 18.60 18.52 -35.77
C ASN A 481 17.17 18.86 -36.24
N GLY A 482 16.13 18.31 -35.59
CA GLY A 482 14.71 18.46 -35.93
C GLY A 482 14.24 17.67 -37.16
N VAL A 483 13.08 17.01 -37.02
CA VAL A 483 12.42 16.23 -38.08
C VAL A 483 11.33 17.07 -38.76
N ASP A 484 11.12 16.91 -40.06
CA ASP A 484 10.13 17.70 -40.80
C ASP A 484 8.69 17.35 -40.39
N GLY A 485 7.88 18.37 -40.09
CA GLY A 485 6.54 18.17 -39.53
C GLY A 485 5.75 19.47 -39.41
N TYR A 486 4.67 19.43 -38.62
CA TYR A 486 3.85 20.59 -38.33
C TYR A 486 3.15 20.51 -36.97
N ILE A 487 2.79 21.68 -36.43
CA ILE A 487 1.84 21.81 -35.33
C ILE A 487 0.50 22.34 -35.85
N VAL A 488 -0.59 22.00 -35.15
CA VAL A 488 -1.91 22.58 -35.34
C VAL A 488 -2.31 23.28 -34.05
N LEU A 489 -2.59 24.58 -34.14
CA LEU A 489 -2.98 25.41 -33.01
C LEU A 489 -4.48 25.27 -32.67
N ASP A 490 -4.88 25.82 -31.52
CA ASP A 490 -6.24 25.79 -30.98
C ASP A 490 -7.29 26.38 -31.94
N ASN A 491 -6.89 27.42 -32.66
CA ASN A 491 -7.61 28.13 -33.73
C ASN A 491 -7.67 27.36 -35.07
N GLY A 492 -7.00 26.20 -35.18
CA GLY A 492 -6.90 25.39 -36.41
C GLY A 492 -5.77 25.79 -37.38
N GLU A 493 -4.92 26.75 -37.02
CA GLU A 493 -3.77 27.18 -37.82
C GLU A 493 -2.69 26.10 -37.86
N LYS A 494 -2.22 25.78 -39.07
CA LYS A 494 -1.16 24.79 -39.31
C LYS A 494 0.17 25.51 -39.55
N ILE A 495 1.18 25.26 -38.72
CA ILE A 495 2.53 25.83 -38.89
C ILE A 495 3.52 24.71 -39.20
N GLU A 496 4.18 24.79 -40.35
CA GLU A 496 5.12 23.79 -40.85
C GLU A 496 6.58 24.15 -40.53
N GLY A 497 7.40 23.16 -40.18
CA GLY A 497 8.80 23.36 -39.84
C GLY A 497 9.51 22.08 -39.40
N LYS A 498 10.74 22.24 -38.88
CA LYS A 498 11.49 21.17 -38.21
C LYS A 498 11.13 21.13 -36.74
N LEU A 499 10.68 19.98 -36.26
CA LEU A 499 10.22 19.75 -34.90
C LEU A 499 11.23 18.91 -34.12
N SER A 500 11.45 19.31 -32.86
CA SER A 500 12.14 18.50 -31.85
C SER A 500 11.25 18.39 -30.62
N LEU A 501 10.90 17.16 -30.24
CA LEU A 501 10.15 16.86 -29.02
C LEU A 501 11.14 16.62 -27.90
N LEU A 502 11.03 17.38 -26.81
CA LEU A 502 12.04 17.45 -25.76
C LEU A 502 11.43 17.16 -24.38
N ASN A 503 12.34 16.86 -23.42
CA ASN A 503 12.02 16.61 -22.01
C ASN A 503 11.01 15.46 -21.80
N TYR A 504 11.41 14.27 -22.27
CA TYR A 504 10.63 13.04 -22.30
C TYR A 504 10.52 12.35 -20.92
N ASN A 505 9.30 11.96 -20.56
CA ASN A 505 9.05 10.83 -19.66
C ASN A 505 8.56 9.65 -20.53
N LYS A 506 8.68 8.40 -20.08
CA LYS A 506 8.42 7.16 -20.86
C LYS A 506 7.07 7.09 -21.61
N PHE A 507 6.13 8.00 -21.33
CA PHE A 507 4.79 8.05 -21.91
C PHE A 507 4.46 9.35 -22.65
N PHE A 508 5.23 10.45 -22.50
CA PHE A 508 4.89 11.75 -23.07
C PHE A 508 6.09 12.73 -23.16
N TYR A 509 5.95 13.75 -24.00
CA TYR A 509 6.83 14.91 -24.09
C TYR A 509 6.10 16.14 -23.51
N ASN A 510 6.81 17.17 -23.06
CA ASN A 510 6.17 18.42 -22.64
C ASN A 510 6.83 19.70 -23.18
N VAL A 511 7.83 19.57 -24.06
CA VAL A 511 8.43 20.68 -24.79
C VAL A 511 8.44 20.38 -26.28
N VAL A 512 7.92 21.30 -27.09
CA VAL A 512 8.07 21.29 -28.55
C VAL A 512 8.98 22.45 -28.95
N GLN A 513 10.09 22.15 -29.62
CA GLN A 513 10.87 23.16 -30.34
C GLN A 513 10.53 23.07 -31.83
N MET A 514 10.13 24.18 -32.44
CA MET A 514 9.81 24.26 -33.86
C MET A 514 10.70 25.30 -34.54
N LYS A 515 11.36 24.91 -35.64
CA LYS A 515 12.12 25.81 -36.51
C LYS A 515 11.42 25.95 -37.86
N THR A 516 10.90 27.14 -38.17
CA THR A 516 10.15 27.39 -39.41
C THR A 516 11.08 27.43 -40.63
N ALA A 517 10.50 27.41 -41.84
CA ALA A 517 11.24 27.61 -43.08
C ALA A 517 11.97 28.96 -43.17
N ALA A 518 11.54 29.97 -42.40
CA ALA A 518 12.24 31.26 -42.27
C ALA A 518 13.47 31.19 -41.34
N GLY A 519 13.65 30.09 -40.61
CA GLY A 519 14.74 29.88 -39.65
C GLY A 519 14.43 30.36 -38.24
N GLU A 520 13.25 30.93 -37.99
CA GLU A 520 12.76 31.34 -36.68
C GLU A 520 12.52 30.11 -35.79
N VAL A 521 12.82 30.21 -34.50
CA VAL A 521 12.72 29.11 -33.53
C VAL A 521 11.72 29.46 -32.44
N TYR A 522 10.68 28.63 -32.32
CA TYR A 522 9.63 28.71 -31.32
C TYR A 522 9.82 27.57 -30.30
N ASN A 523 9.52 27.83 -29.02
CA ASN A 523 9.58 26.83 -27.95
C ASN A 523 8.26 26.88 -27.18
N TYR A 524 7.61 25.72 -27.05
CA TYR A 524 6.31 25.54 -26.43
C TYR A 524 6.47 24.56 -25.25
N GLU A 525 6.48 25.04 -24.00
CA GLU A 525 6.65 24.22 -22.78
C GLU A 525 5.29 24.09 -22.02
N ASN A 526 4.66 22.91 -22.11
CA ASN A 526 3.28 22.61 -21.66
C ASN A 526 2.22 23.55 -22.29
N ASP A 527 2.38 23.92 -23.56
CA ASP A 527 1.54 24.92 -24.22
C ASP A 527 0.24 24.30 -24.78
N GLN A 528 -0.88 24.63 -24.14
CA GLN A 528 -2.23 24.16 -24.49
C GLN A 528 -2.79 24.82 -25.75
N SER A 529 -2.09 25.80 -26.35
CA SER A 529 -2.46 26.32 -27.67
C SER A 529 -2.12 25.37 -28.81
N ILE A 530 -1.29 24.33 -28.59
CA ILE A 530 -1.07 23.24 -29.56
C ILE A 530 -2.06 22.12 -29.29
N LYS A 531 -2.91 21.77 -30.26
CA LYS A 531 -3.83 20.62 -30.17
C LYS A 531 -3.24 19.33 -30.71
N LEU A 532 -2.50 19.43 -31.83
CA LEU A 532 -1.94 18.28 -32.55
C LEU A 532 -0.54 18.60 -33.05
N ILE A 533 0.36 17.63 -32.95
CA ILE A 533 1.70 17.65 -33.56
C ILE A 533 1.79 16.48 -34.53
N VAL A 534 2.38 16.69 -35.70
CA VAL A 534 2.63 15.65 -36.69
C VAL A 534 4.08 15.70 -37.14
N VAL A 535 4.79 14.59 -36.98
CA VAL A 535 6.23 14.43 -37.25
C VAL A 535 6.42 13.34 -38.30
N ASN A 536 7.18 13.61 -39.38
CA ASN A 536 7.36 12.69 -40.49
C ASN A 536 8.78 12.09 -40.51
N ASP A 537 9.04 11.10 -39.66
CA ASP A 537 10.32 10.38 -39.62
C ASP A 537 10.25 9.08 -40.44
N GLY A 538 10.01 9.23 -41.74
CA GLY A 538 9.66 8.11 -42.64
C GLY A 538 8.21 7.64 -42.53
N GLU A 539 7.61 7.73 -41.34
CA GLU A 539 6.18 7.50 -41.07
C GLU A 539 5.53 8.69 -40.35
N GLU A 540 4.23 8.93 -40.59
CA GLU A 540 3.46 10.05 -40.01
C GLU A 540 3.09 9.77 -38.54
N ASN A 541 3.89 10.28 -37.61
CA ASN A 541 3.70 10.12 -36.18
C ASN A 541 2.90 11.30 -35.59
N LYS A 542 1.80 11.01 -34.90
CA LYS A 542 0.87 12.01 -34.34
C LYS A 542 0.96 12.08 -32.82
N PHE A 543 0.91 13.29 -32.27
CA PHE A 543 0.85 13.53 -30.83
C PHE A 543 -0.28 14.52 -30.52
N VAL A 544 -1.07 14.23 -29.49
CA VAL A 544 -2.17 15.09 -29.00
C VAL A 544 -1.78 15.73 -27.66
N GLU A 545 -2.24 16.96 -27.42
CA GLU A 545 -2.13 17.60 -26.10
C GLU A 545 -3.16 17.03 -25.12
N CYS A 546 -2.73 16.79 -23.88
CA CYS A 546 -3.61 16.44 -22.78
C CYS A 546 -2.93 16.86 -21.46
N ASP A 547 -3.57 17.78 -20.71
CA ASP A 547 -3.14 18.24 -19.38
C ASP A 547 -1.66 18.69 -19.31
N GLY A 548 -1.22 19.45 -20.33
CA GLY A 548 0.13 20.00 -20.47
C GLY A 548 1.17 19.02 -21.03
N ALA A 549 0.75 17.83 -21.47
CA ALA A 549 1.62 16.79 -22.02
C ALA A 549 1.22 16.44 -23.47
N TYR A 550 2.22 16.26 -24.33
CA TYR A 550 2.06 15.82 -25.72
C TYR A 550 2.30 14.30 -25.80
N VAL A 551 1.27 13.56 -26.20
CA VAL A 551 1.20 12.11 -26.05
C VAL A 551 1.02 11.44 -27.41
N PRO A 552 1.78 10.37 -27.75
CA PRO A 552 1.61 9.68 -29.02
C PRO A 552 0.21 9.08 -29.16
N VAL A 553 -0.40 9.32 -30.32
CA VAL A 553 -1.71 8.80 -30.71
C VAL A 553 -1.52 7.41 -31.32
N PHE A 554 -2.24 6.42 -30.78
CA PHE A 554 -2.23 5.05 -31.31
C PHE A 554 -3.12 4.94 -32.55
N GLU A 555 -4.32 5.53 -32.49
CA GLU A 555 -5.32 5.46 -33.56
C GLU A 555 -6.06 6.80 -33.67
N SER A 556 -6.37 7.23 -34.90
CA SER A 556 -7.11 8.47 -35.19
C SER A 556 -8.15 8.27 -36.28
N TYR A 557 -9.39 8.72 -36.06
CA TYR A 557 -10.43 8.78 -37.09
C TYR A 557 -11.27 10.05 -36.92
N GLY A 558 -11.33 10.88 -37.95
CA GLY A 558 -12.02 12.18 -37.88
C GLY A 558 -11.45 13.07 -36.78
N LYS A 559 -12.32 13.64 -35.94
CA LYS A 559 -11.91 14.44 -34.75
C LYS A 559 -11.61 13.59 -33.50
N PHE A 560 -11.65 12.26 -33.59
CA PHE A 560 -11.43 11.37 -32.46
C PHE A 560 -10.05 10.69 -32.50
N VAL A 561 -9.33 10.73 -31.38
CA VAL A 561 -8.02 10.09 -31.19
C VAL A 561 -8.02 9.17 -29.98
N HIS A 562 -7.27 8.07 -30.07
CA HIS A 562 -7.02 7.12 -28.99
C HIS A 562 -5.53 7.12 -28.64
N PHE A 563 -5.21 7.33 -27.36
CA PHE A 563 -3.85 7.52 -26.86
C PHE A 563 -3.73 7.03 -25.41
N ARG A 564 -2.51 7.03 -24.85
CA ARG A 564 -2.26 6.64 -23.44
C ARG A 564 -2.61 7.80 -22.50
N ASN A 565 -3.12 7.55 -21.30
CA ASN A 565 -3.17 8.59 -20.27
C ASN A 565 -1.71 9.01 -19.90
N PRO A 566 -1.31 10.28 -20.04
CA PRO A 566 0.05 10.73 -19.68
C PRO A 566 0.34 10.59 -18.18
N TYR A 567 -0.69 10.64 -17.33
CA TYR A 567 -0.59 10.61 -15.88
C TYR A 567 -1.46 9.48 -15.29
N PRO A 568 -1.03 8.20 -15.34
CA PRO A 568 -1.74 7.10 -14.69
C PRO A 568 -1.38 7.02 -13.19
N THR A 569 -2.36 6.95 -12.28
CA THR A 569 -2.07 6.58 -10.86
C THR A 569 -1.90 5.07 -10.67
N THR A 570 -1.27 4.73 -9.55
CA THR A 570 -1.21 3.39 -8.99
C THR A 570 -2.53 2.99 -8.33
N LEU A 571 -2.88 1.70 -8.45
CA LEU A 571 -4.15 1.13 -7.98
C LEU A 571 -4.44 1.36 -6.49
N SER A 572 -3.41 1.48 -5.65
CA SER A 572 -3.55 1.59 -4.19
C SER A 572 -4.22 2.89 -3.73
N PHE A 573 -3.95 4.02 -4.40
CA PHE A 573 -4.60 5.30 -4.10
C PHE A 573 -5.99 5.38 -4.76
N ALA A 574 -6.09 4.90 -6.01
CA ALA A 574 -7.35 4.87 -6.75
C ALA A 574 -8.41 4.01 -6.05
N GLY A 575 -8.07 2.84 -5.51
CA GLY A 575 -9.02 1.95 -4.83
C GLY A 575 -9.67 2.57 -3.60
N ALA A 576 -8.86 3.11 -2.67
CA ALA A 576 -9.38 3.67 -1.41
C ALA A 576 -10.31 4.89 -1.60
N LEU A 577 -10.05 5.70 -2.64
CA LEU A 577 -10.96 6.78 -3.05
C LEU A 577 -12.16 6.26 -3.85
N ALA A 578 -11.94 5.31 -4.76
CA ALA A 578 -12.99 4.69 -5.54
C ALA A 578 -14.05 4.05 -4.64
N ASP A 579 -13.69 3.34 -3.58
CA ASP A 579 -14.67 2.72 -2.67
C ASP A 579 -15.58 3.76 -2.00
N GLN A 580 -15.02 4.85 -1.46
CA GLN A 580 -15.80 5.93 -0.83
C GLN A 580 -16.71 6.65 -1.85
N PHE A 581 -16.20 6.92 -3.06
CA PHE A 581 -17.01 7.53 -4.12
C PHE A 581 -18.00 6.53 -4.75
N MET A 582 -17.71 5.23 -4.77
CA MET A 582 -18.56 4.20 -5.36
C MET A 582 -19.73 3.85 -4.45
N ASP A 583 -19.58 3.81 -3.13
CA ASP A 583 -20.75 3.68 -2.25
C ASP A 583 -21.71 4.86 -2.46
N GLN A 584 -21.20 6.10 -2.48
CA GLN A 584 -22.02 7.30 -2.66
C GLN A 584 -22.60 7.44 -4.08
N ALA A 585 -21.82 7.13 -5.12
CA ALA A 585 -22.28 7.19 -6.51
C ALA A 585 -23.16 6.00 -6.88
N ASN A 586 -23.00 4.82 -6.29
CA ASN A 586 -23.95 3.72 -6.48
C ASN A 586 -25.25 3.96 -5.70
N GLU A 587 -25.27 4.69 -4.59
CA GLU A 587 -26.52 5.10 -3.94
C GLU A 587 -27.32 6.04 -4.87
N GLU A 588 -26.73 7.16 -5.31
CA GLU A 588 -27.40 8.09 -6.24
C GLU A 588 -27.72 7.43 -7.59
N ALA A 589 -26.80 6.66 -8.19
CA ALA A 589 -27.02 6.04 -9.49
C ALA A 589 -27.98 4.84 -9.42
N SER A 590 -28.10 4.12 -8.30
CA SER A 590 -29.08 3.02 -8.19
C SER A 590 -30.49 3.54 -7.90
N GLU A 591 -30.63 4.65 -7.18
CA GLU A 591 -31.92 5.33 -7.03
C GLU A 591 -32.40 5.88 -8.40
N PHE A 592 -31.49 6.41 -9.22
CA PHE A 592 -31.76 6.88 -10.58
C PHE A 592 -32.02 5.74 -11.60
N LEU A 593 -31.11 4.76 -11.71
CA LEU A 593 -31.16 3.72 -12.76
C LEU A 593 -32.35 2.76 -12.64
N ASN A 594 -32.99 2.68 -11.47
CA ASN A 594 -34.19 1.85 -11.24
C ASN A 594 -35.51 2.59 -11.50
N ASN A 595 -35.49 3.90 -11.83
CA ASN A 595 -36.70 4.62 -12.23
C ASN A 595 -37.11 4.24 -13.67
N GLU A 596 -37.98 3.23 -13.82
CA GLU A 596 -38.41 2.75 -15.14
C GLU A 596 -39.10 3.82 -16.00
N MET A 597 -39.66 4.87 -15.39
CA MET A 597 -40.30 5.97 -16.12
C MET A 597 -39.34 6.68 -17.08
N ASP A 598 -38.09 6.88 -16.70
CA ASP A 598 -37.16 7.71 -17.47
C ASP A 598 -36.67 6.98 -18.73
N LYS A 599 -36.45 5.67 -18.64
CA LYS A 599 -36.17 4.81 -19.81
C LYS A 599 -37.35 4.79 -20.78
N ALA A 600 -38.58 4.76 -20.27
CA ALA A 600 -39.78 4.83 -21.09
C ALA A 600 -39.94 6.21 -21.78
N ALA A 601 -39.57 7.29 -21.09
CA ALA A 601 -39.59 8.65 -21.65
C ALA A 601 -38.58 8.82 -22.80
N ILE A 602 -37.32 8.42 -22.60
CA ILE A 602 -36.28 8.45 -23.65
C ILE A 602 -36.69 7.61 -24.86
N LYS A 603 -37.19 6.38 -24.64
CA LYS A 603 -37.63 5.52 -25.73
C LYS A 603 -38.80 6.11 -26.51
N ASN A 604 -39.80 6.67 -25.82
CA ASN A 604 -40.94 7.33 -26.46
C ASN A 604 -40.52 8.57 -27.27
N ALA A 605 -39.53 9.32 -26.78
CA ALA A 605 -38.93 10.43 -27.52
C ALA A 605 -38.28 9.96 -28.85
N ILE A 606 -37.40 8.96 -28.80
CA ILE A 606 -36.76 8.37 -29.99
C ILE A 606 -37.81 7.76 -30.94
N ASP A 607 -38.83 7.08 -30.40
CA ASP A 607 -39.93 6.48 -31.16
C ASP A 607 -40.83 7.54 -31.85
N LYS A 608 -40.88 8.78 -31.37
CA LYS A 608 -41.52 9.93 -32.06
C LYS A 608 -40.61 10.48 -33.16
N GLN A 609 -39.35 10.71 -32.84
CA GLN A 609 -38.33 11.23 -33.78
C GLN A 609 -38.28 10.38 -35.05
N LYS A 610 -38.26 9.04 -34.89
CA LYS A 610 -38.27 8.07 -36.00
C LYS A 610 -39.56 8.03 -36.84
N LYS A 611 -40.67 8.57 -36.33
CA LYS A 611 -41.96 8.66 -37.06
C LYS A 611 -42.19 10.01 -37.74
N GLY A 612 -41.39 11.03 -37.39
CA GLY A 612 -41.66 12.42 -37.76
C GLY A 612 -42.68 13.12 -36.86
N ASP A 613 -43.17 12.45 -35.81
CA ASP A 613 -44.11 13.00 -34.80
C ASP A 613 -43.38 13.85 -33.73
N TRP A 614 -42.33 14.58 -34.13
CA TRP A 614 -41.37 15.25 -33.27
C TRP A 614 -41.56 16.76 -33.31
N ASP A 615 -41.82 17.38 -32.15
CA ASP A 615 -41.96 18.84 -32.02
C ASP A 615 -40.83 19.48 -31.20
N GLU A 616 -40.75 20.81 -31.21
CA GLU A 616 -39.76 21.57 -30.42
C GLU A 616 -39.87 21.33 -28.91
N LYS A 617 -41.00 20.80 -28.42
CA LYS A 617 -41.23 20.54 -27.00
C LYS A 617 -40.65 19.18 -26.63
N ASP A 618 -40.79 18.16 -27.46
CA ASP A 618 -40.09 16.88 -27.30
C ASP A 618 -38.57 17.06 -27.43
N GLN A 619 -38.10 17.85 -28.42
CA GLN A 619 -36.69 18.23 -28.50
C GLN A 619 -36.22 18.99 -27.25
N ARG A 620 -37.01 19.94 -26.75
CA ARG A 620 -36.69 20.64 -25.51
C ARG A 620 -36.70 19.71 -24.31
N ASN A 621 -37.65 18.78 -24.18
CA ASN A 621 -37.69 17.81 -23.09
C ASN A 621 -36.46 16.90 -23.08
N LEU A 622 -36.04 16.40 -24.26
CA LEU A 622 -34.83 15.60 -24.40
C LEU A 622 -33.58 16.43 -24.05
N ASN A 623 -33.49 17.67 -24.53
CA ASN A 623 -32.38 18.56 -24.20
C ASN A 623 -32.37 18.97 -22.71
N ASP A 624 -33.53 19.16 -22.08
CA ASP A 624 -33.68 19.43 -20.63
C ASP A 624 -33.26 18.22 -19.80
N PHE A 625 -33.56 17.01 -20.28
CA PHE A 625 -33.14 15.75 -19.64
C PHE A 625 -31.62 15.59 -19.73
N LEU A 626 -31.05 15.62 -20.94
CA LEU A 626 -29.62 15.48 -21.18
C LEU A 626 -28.79 16.62 -20.55
N SER A 627 -29.34 17.83 -20.42
CA SER A 627 -28.67 18.94 -19.72
C SER A 627 -28.80 18.87 -18.20
N LYS A 628 -29.87 18.26 -17.65
CA LYS A 628 -29.90 17.87 -16.23
C LYS A 628 -28.87 16.77 -15.93
N GLU A 629 -28.69 15.81 -16.82
CA GLU A 629 -27.63 14.80 -16.70
C GLU A 629 -26.21 15.40 -16.79
N LYS A 630 -26.00 16.49 -17.56
CA LYS A 630 -24.73 17.25 -17.52
C LYS A 630 -24.47 17.89 -16.14
N ILE A 631 -25.49 18.20 -15.34
CA ILE A 631 -25.36 18.88 -14.04
C ILE A 631 -25.27 17.84 -12.90
N LYS A 632 -24.11 17.17 -12.82
CA LYS A 632 -23.50 16.76 -11.53
C LYS A 632 -22.05 16.31 -11.68
N PHE A 633 -21.73 15.53 -12.71
CA PHE A 633 -20.35 15.04 -12.92
C PHE A 633 -19.39 16.17 -13.33
N GLY A 634 -19.77 17.04 -14.27
CA GLY A 634 -18.91 18.13 -14.78
C GLY A 634 -18.62 19.30 -13.84
N ASN A 635 -19.04 19.24 -12.58
CA ASN A 635 -18.62 20.17 -11.52
C ASN A 635 -17.76 19.47 -10.44
N SER A 636 -17.52 18.17 -10.56
CA SER A 636 -16.58 17.44 -9.72
C SER A 636 -15.17 17.59 -10.31
N THR A 637 -14.51 18.69 -9.98
CA THR A 637 -13.09 18.90 -10.30
C THR A 637 -12.18 17.82 -9.68
N LEU A 638 -12.68 17.05 -8.70
CA LEU A 638 -12.02 15.86 -8.19
C LEU A 638 -12.05 14.69 -9.20
N PHE A 639 -13.12 14.52 -9.98
CA PHE A 639 -13.21 13.48 -11.02
C PHE A 639 -12.25 13.77 -12.18
N GLU A 640 -12.14 15.02 -12.60
CA GLU A 640 -11.18 15.44 -13.64
C GLU A 640 -9.72 15.19 -13.23
N ASN A 641 -9.45 15.19 -11.91
CA ASN A 641 -8.15 14.85 -11.31
C ASN A 641 -8.03 13.36 -10.89
N MET A 642 -9.04 12.50 -11.14
CA MET A 642 -8.92 11.05 -10.94
C MET A 642 -8.21 10.38 -12.12
N TYR A 643 -6.91 10.66 -12.21
CA TYR A 643 -5.90 9.92 -12.96
C TYR A 643 -6.05 8.40 -12.81
N VAL A 644 -6.64 7.69 -13.78
CA VAL A 644 -6.76 6.22 -13.76
C VAL A 644 -6.19 5.61 -15.05
N LYS A 645 -5.82 4.33 -14.99
CA LYS A 645 -5.30 3.53 -16.11
C LYS A 645 -6.22 3.58 -17.34
N GLU A 646 -5.74 3.31 -18.55
CA GLU A 646 -4.39 3.54 -19.10
C GLU A 646 -4.51 4.25 -20.46
N HIS A 647 -5.72 4.34 -21.02
CA HIS A 647 -6.02 4.83 -22.36
C HIS A 647 -7.20 5.79 -22.33
N LEU A 648 -7.13 6.81 -23.18
CA LEU A 648 -8.15 7.84 -23.35
C LEU A 648 -8.58 7.87 -24.82
N VAL A 649 -9.87 8.11 -25.04
CA VAL A 649 -10.41 8.63 -26.30
C VAL A 649 -10.66 10.12 -26.10
N MET A 650 -10.19 10.98 -27.01
CA MET A 650 -10.47 12.42 -26.97
C MET A 650 -11.06 12.89 -28.29
N ASN A 651 -12.04 13.80 -28.20
CA ASN A 651 -12.49 14.64 -29.29
C ASN A 651 -11.60 15.91 -29.34
N ILE A 652 -10.71 16.02 -30.34
CA ILE A 652 -9.65 17.04 -30.39
C ILE A 652 -10.18 18.47 -30.66
N GLU A 653 -11.40 18.61 -31.14
CA GLU A 653 -12.04 19.91 -31.33
C GLU A 653 -12.50 20.53 -30.01
N THR A 654 -13.02 19.69 -29.10
CA THR A 654 -13.67 20.10 -27.85
C THR A 654 -12.86 19.81 -26.58
N GLY A 655 -11.77 19.02 -26.67
CA GLY A 655 -11.02 18.51 -25.52
C GLY A 655 -11.76 17.45 -24.69
N SER A 656 -13.02 17.13 -25.03
CA SER A 656 -13.84 16.18 -24.28
C SER A 656 -13.25 14.77 -24.36
N ARG A 657 -13.12 14.08 -23.22
CA ARG A 657 -12.45 12.78 -23.11
C ARG A 657 -13.32 11.67 -22.51
N GLY A 658 -13.11 10.44 -22.99
CA GLY A 658 -13.71 9.22 -22.47
C GLY A 658 -12.64 8.18 -22.11
N MET A 659 -12.49 7.86 -20.83
CA MET A 659 -11.53 6.87 -20.33
C MET A 659 -11.98 5.41 -20.51
N TYR A 660 -11.02 4.53 -20.83
CA TYR A 660 -11.22 3.08 -20.94
C TYR A 660 -10.11 2.26 -20.25
N LEU A 661 -10.52 1.11 -19.70
CA LEU A 661 -9.69 0.12 -19.00
C LEU A 661 -9.57 -1.18 -19.82
N PRO A 662 -8.39 -1.47 -20.42
CA PRO A 662 -8.08 -2.80 -20.93
C PRO A 662 -8.30 -3.93 -19.91
N ASP A 663 -8.46 -5.15 -20.42
CA ASP A 663 -8.51 -6.42 -19.66
C ASP A 663 -9.61 -6.58 -18.60
N GLY A 664 -10.67 -5.75 -18.66
CA GLY A 664 -11.95 -6.09 -18.05
C GLY A 664 -11.96 -6.12 -16.52
N LEU A 665 -11.14 -5.29 -15.88
CA LEU A 665 -11.25 -4.96 -14.46
C LEU A 665 -12.64 -4.40 -14.15
N THR A 666 -13.51 -5.23 -13.56
CA THR A 666 -14.95 -4.93 -13.35
C THR A 666 -15.24 -4.14 -12.07
N ILE A 667 -14.30 -3.29 -11.64
CA ILE A 667 -14.50 -2.34 -10.54
C ILE A 667 -15.20 -1.11 -11.12
N GLY A 668 -16.53 -1.14 -11.10
CA GLY A 668 -17.36 -0.16 -11.79
C GLY A 668 -17.42 -0.37 -13.31
N ASN A 669 -18.20 0.47 -13.98
CA ASN A 669 -18.18 0.55 -15.44
C ASN A 669 -17.16 1.62 -15.86
N THR A 670 -16.71 1.60 -17.12
CA THR A 670 -15.99 2.71 -17.74
C THR A 670 -16.94 3.89 -17.98
N TYR A 671 -17.34 4.57 -16.90
CA TYR A 671 -18.47 5.52 -16.90
C TYR A 671 -18.32 6.66 -17.92
N GLU A 672 -17.12 7.15 -18.18
CA GLU A 672 -16.89 8.23 -19.16
C GLU A 672 -17.07 7.76 -20.60
N MET A 673 -16.37 6.69 -21.04
CA MET A 673 -16.58 6.13 -22.37
C MET A 673 -18.02 5.62 -22.55
N LYS A 674 -18.62 5.04 -21.51
CA LYS A 674 -20.04 4.67 -21.46
C LYS A 674 -20.96 5.89 -21.56
N GLY A 675 -20.57 7.04 -21.03
CA GLY A 675 -21.26 8.32 -21.15
C GLY A 675 -21.19 8.87 -22.58
N PHE A 676 -19.99 8.91 -23.17
CA PHE A 676 -19.75 9.25 -24.57
C PHE A 676 -20.64 8.44 -25.51
N MET A 677 -20.56 7.12 -25.42
CA MET A 677 -21.33 6.22 -26.28
C MET A 677 -22.84 6.37 -26.06
N ARG A 678 -23.30 6.62 -24.82
CA ARG A 678 -24.72 6.89 -24.52
C ARG A 678 -25.21 8.26 -24.98
N GLY A 679 -24.32 9.21 -25.26
CA GLY A 679 -24.65 10.49 -25.89
C GLY A 679 -25.05 10.34 -27.37
N CYS A 680 -24.57 9.30 -28.05
CA CYS A 680 -24.97 8.95 -29.41
C CYS A 680 -26.35 8.29 -29.41
N ILE A 681 -27.28 8.74 -30.26
CA ILE A 681 -28.63 8.16 -30.34
C ILE A 681 -28.56 6.76 -30.97
N GLU A 682 -27.74 6.63 -32.01
CA GLU A 682 -27.43 5.43 -32.78
C GLU A 682 -26.92 4.27 -31.90
N PHE A 683 -26.27 4.59 -30.77
CA PHE A 683 -25.73 3.57 -29.86
C PHE A 683 -26.83 2.78 -29.16
N HIS A 684 -27.97 3.41 -28.87
CA HIS A 684 -29.12 2.75 -28.24
C HIS A 684 -29.88 1.83 -29.21
N ASP A 685 -29.64 1.95 -30.52
CA ASP A 685 -30.14 1.06 -31.56
C ASP A 685 -29.22 -0.15 -31.83
N LEU A 686 -27.97 -0.13 -31.34
CA LEU A 686 -27.05 -1.26 -31.46
C LEU A 686 -27.46 -2.43 -30.55
N GLU A 687 -27.18 -3.65 -31.00
CA GLU A 687 -27.35 -4.85 -30.17
C GLU A 687 -26.45 -4.85 -28.94
N SER A 688 -26.91 -5.50 -27.86
CA SER A 688 -26.28 -5.39 -26.53
C SER A 688 -24.80 -5.80 -26.51
N ASP A 689 -24.38 -6.74 -27.36
CA ASP A 689 -22.98 -7.16 -27.46
C ASP A 689 -22.12 -6.24 -28.34
N GLU A 690 -22.71 -5.53 -29.32
CA GLU A 690 -22.02 -4.45 -30.03
C GLU A 690 -21.85 -3.22 -29.14
N GLN A 691 -22.87 -2.86 -28.36
CA GLN A 691 -22.76 -1.84 -27.32
C GLN A 691 -21.60 -2.14 -26.36
N LYS A 692 -21.47 -3.39 -25.90
CA LYS A 692 -20.35 -3.85 -25.05
C LYS A 692 -19.01 -3.82 -25.78
N ALA A 693 -18.95 -4.18 -27.06
CA ALA A 693 -17.71 -4.13 -27.84
C ALA A 693 -17.18 -2.69 -27.98
N HIS A 694 -18.07 -1.73 -28.25
CA HIS A 694 -17.72 -0.32 -28.36
C HIS A 694 -17.39 0.34 -27.01
N MET A 695 -18.18 0.11 -25.95
CA MET A 695 -17.84 0.59 -24.59
C MET A 695 -16.51 0.03 -24.05
N LYS A 696 -16.00 -1.04 -24.67
CA LYS A 696 -14.71 -1.67 -24.34
C LYS A 696 -13.62 -1.46 -25.40
N LEU A 697 -13.83 -0.61 -26.41
CA LEU A 697 -12.92 -0.41 -27.54
C LEU A 697 -12.29 -1.72 -28.05
N LYS A 698 -13.10 -2.78 -28.17
CA LYS A 698 -12.62 -4.12 -28.60
C LYS A 698 -12.00 -4.07 -30.01
N ASP A 699 -12.46 -3.11 -30.79
CA ASP A 699 -11.90 -2.61 -32.03
C ASP A 699 -11.92 -1.08 -31.87
N PRO A 700 -10.78 -0.42 -31.57
CA PRO A 700 -10.77 1.01 -31.30
C PRO A 700 -11.13 1.80 -32.56
N MET A 701 -10.54 1.49 -33.72
CA MET A 701 -10.87 2.09 -35.02
C MET A 701 -12.37 2.05 -35.35
N LYS A 702 -13.05 0.90 -35.22
CA LYS A 702 -14.52 0.81 -35.40
C LYS A 702 -15.26 1.72 -34.41
N THR A 703 -14.71 1.95 -33.22
CA THR A 703 -15.31 2.79 -32.18
C THR A 703 -15.06 4.28 -32.40
N LEU A 704 -13.85 4.69 -32.82
CA LEU A 704 -13.56 6.07 -33.22
C LEU A 704 -14.39 6.45 -34.45
N LYS A 705 -14.55 5.52 -35.41
CA LYS A 705 -15.43 5.69 -36.56
C LYS A 705 -16.90 5.85 -36.16
N PHE A 706 -17.42 4.98 -35.30
CA PHE A 706 -18.79 5.09 -34.79
C PHE A 706 -19.04 6.45 -34.11
N LEU A 707 -18.08 6.91 -33.29
CA LEU A 707 -18.14 8.21 -32.63
C LEU A 707 -18.13 9.36 -33.66
N GLU A 708 -17.27 9.32 -34.66
CA GLU A 708 -17.22 10.34 -35.72
C GLU A 708 -18.54 10.43 -36.50
N GLU A 709 -19.11 9.29 -36.88
CA GLU A 709 -20.41 9.23 -37.59
C GLU A 709 -21.54 9.76 -36.70
N SER A 710 -21.61 9.33 -35.42
CA SER A 710 -22.68 9.73 -34.48
C SER A 710 -22.55 11.16 -33.92
N PHE A 711 -21.36 11.78 -34.00
CA PHE A 711 -21.13 13.19 -33.66
C PHE A 711 -21.04 14.10 -34.90
N SER A 712 -21.53 13.63 -36.06
CA SER A 712 -21.63 14.42 -37.30
C SER A 712 -23.06 14.48 -37.88
N ASN A 713 -24.00 13.76 -37.25
CA ASN A 713 -25.44 13.82 -37.47
C ASN A 713 -26.12 14.83 -36.52
#